data_AF-S2JP99-F1
#
_entry.id   AF-S2JP99-F1
#
_cell.length_a   1.000
_cell.length_b   1.000
_cell.length_c   1.000
_cell.angle_alpha   90.00
_cell.angle_beta   90.00
_cell.angle_gamma   90.00
#
_symmetry.space_group_name_H-M   'P 1'
#
loop_
_entity.id
_entity.type
_entity.pdbx_description
1 polymer ?
#
loop_
_entity_poly.entity_id
_entity_poly.type
_entity_poly.pdbx_seq_one_letter_code
_entity_poly.pdbx_strand_id
1 'polypeptide(L)'
;MYNSINHSKCCMCIPTRIGIPLILTAWIAVSLFFASFSFMNKSPFFSYFSAPATIVFGVINVLFVLVLLYGYTLHVIYRSVNRYRQYAKLFACFVSAILIDMFVNCILFAVKKDEFIAWCTNRSADAFQKTTAIALDTQVVHTLEFNCYKLHDTEAKLSFMFLVFFVFVFGFWASHIVNDSRNFVMIRPEISIHPPRASKINLTLPSHLDNPNASPVMLSNLPPSARTIIGGGPGGIAAARALRDEGAFDTITIFERNTHTGGTWYYTPERNPPPPFPSTNALQVDTTLKLDQLHSPIYANLHTNLPHSVMCFQDAPFPKDTPDFPSHTHVMNYLSQLAKDENLLPWIRFSTLVEKAVFENDVWKVSVKNDKEAYTENFDALVVATGHYAVPYVPEIPGLHELAQNKKVQLLHSRDYRRPEEFKGKTILVIGGGSSAIDIVRETSTVASKVYQCIRTQTELSRQAVERNPPNVHQVALVDRFNSDDTGSFYIDLQDDSKLNDVDVIVFGTGYLYSFPFLPFQKDNLIKTGQKVHHLNQYMFYQSNPTLCFLGLPIRVVPLPLMQRQSIVMARYWSGKIPMLPPTSEESNSVDDNDNRLEFIMGVAKEFDYDERLGAWAEGWTDTDRDGWQSDHPLTGRLSEKWKDLRKNALSLRREYLGY
;
A
#
# COMPACT_ATOMS: atom_id res chain seq x y z
N MET A 1 32.32 13.77 -17.18
CA MET A 1 33.13 12.95 -18.12
C MET A 1 32.96 11.50 -17.71
N TYR A 2 32.43 10.68 -18.63
CA TYR A 2 32.47 9.21 -18.75
C TYR A 2 32.26 8.29 -17.51
N ASN A 3 31.10 7.60 -17.54
CA ASN A 3 30.82 6.16 -17.31
C ASN A 3 31.14 5.53 -15.93
N SER A 4 30.34 4.65 -15.33
CA SER A 4 29.23 3.81 -15.79
C SER A 4 28.37 3.38 -14.60
N ILE A 5 27.05 3.42 -14.78
CA ILE A 5 26.09 2.71 -13.92
C ILE A 5 26.36 1.21 -14.06
N ASN A 6 26.90 0.59 -13.00
CA ASN A 6 26.92 -0.86 -12.86
C ASN A 6 25.51 -1.33 -12.49
N HIS A 7 24.62 -1.40 -13.48
CA HIS A 7 23.63 -2.45 -13.47
C HIS A 7 24.41 -3.76 -13.52
N SER A 8 24.12 -4.69 -12.61
CA SER A 8 24.54 -6.08 -12.72
C SER A 8 24.13 -6.61 -14.09
N LYS A 9 25.08 -6.57 -15.04
CA LYS A 9 25.01 -7.20 -16.34
C LYS A 9 25.04 -8.70 -16.11
N CYS A 10 23.88 -9.32 -15.97
CA CYS A 10 23.75 -10.70 -16.42
C CYS A 10 23.75 -10.63 -17.95
N CYS A 11 24.69 -11.32 -18.60
CA CYS A 11 25.02 -11.20 -20.03
C CYS A 11 23.93 -11.75 -20.98
N MET A 12 22.67 -11.86 -20.52
CA MET A 12 21.48 -12.21 -21.30
C MET A 12 20.27 -11.30 -21.04
N CYS A 13 20.40 -10.21 -20.28
CA CYS A 13 19.27 -9.32 -20.04
C CYS A 13 19.05 -8.37 -21.23
N ILE A 14 18.36 -8.86 -22.27
CA ILE A 14 17.74 -7.99 -23.28
C ILE A 14 16.81 -7.03 -22.51
N PRO A 15 16.89 -5.70 -22.72
CA PRO A 15 15.98 -4.76 -22.08
C PRO A 15 14.53 -5.23 -22.27
N THR A 16 13.72 -5.24 -21.22
CA THR A 16 12.35 -5.80 -21.23
C THR A 16 11.50 -5.27 -22.38
N ARG A 17 11.70 -4.02 -22.80
CA ARG A 17 11.03 -3.42 -23.97
C ARG A 17 11.36 -4.04 -25.33
N ILE A 18 12.51 -4.68 -25.47
CA ILE A 18 12.94 -5.38 -26.69
C ILE A 18 12.79 -6.89 -26.49
N GLY A 19 13.09 -7.39 -25.30
CA GLY A 19 13.02 -8.80 -24.96
C GLY A 19 11.60 -9.36 -25.00
N ILE A 20 10.61 -8.61 -24.50
CA ILE A 20 9.21 -9.06 -24.47
C ILE A 20 8.63 -9.19 -25.91
N PRO A 21 8.77 -8.21 -26.82
CA PRO A 21 8.33 -8.41 -28.21
C PRO A 21 9.04 -9.56 -28.95
N LEU A 22 10.35 -9.74 -28.72
CA LEU A 22 11.11 -10.83 -29.35
C LEU A 22 10.64 -12.20 -28.85
N ILE A 23 10.45 -12.37 -27.54
CA ILE A 23 10.00 -13.63 -26.98
C ILE A 23 8.55 -13.92 -27.40
N LEU A 24 7.66 -12.93 -27.42
CA LEU A 24 6.29 -13.11 -27.91
C LEU A 24 6.27 -13.55 -29.37
N THR A 25 7.11 -12.96 -30.22
CA THR A 25 7.24 -13.37 -31.64
C THR A 25 7.73 -14.82 -31.76
N ALA A 26 8.75 -15.21 -30.99
CA ALA A 26 9.25 -16.59 -31.00
C ALA A 26 8.16 -17.59 -30.56
N TRP A 27 7.39 -17.24 -29.53
CA TRP A 27 6.29 -18.07 -29.03
C TRP A 27 5.14 -18.19 -30.02
N ILE A 28 4.79 -17.10 -30.73
CA ILE A 28 3.79 -17.14 -31.80
C ILE A 28 4.24 -18.13 -32.89
N ALA A 29 5.51 -18.06 -33.31
CA ALA A 29 6.04 -18.96 -34.33
C ALA A 29 6.01 -20.44 -33.89
N VAL A 30 6.44 -20.73 -32.66
CA VAL A 30 6.44 -22.10 -32.11
C VAL A 30 5.03 -22.65 -31.98
N SER A 31 4.08 -21.87 -31.44
CA SER A 31 2.69 -22.31 -31.30
C SER A 31 1.99 -22.51 -32.64
N LEU A 32 2.26 -21.66 -33.64
CA LEU A 32 1.76 -21.86 -35.01
C LEU A 32 2.34 -23.11 -35.67
N PHE A 33 3.63 -23.41 -35.42
CA PHE A 33 4.25 -24.63 -35.90
C PHE A 33 3.58 -25.87 -35.30
N PHE A 34 3.37 -25.89 -33.98
CA PHE A 34 2.68 -26.99 -33.31
C PHE A 34 1.22 -27.15 -33.75
N ALA A 35 0.49 -26.05 -33.89
CA ALA A 35 -0.88 -26.08 -34.42
C ALA A 35 -0.92 -26.67 -35.83
N SER A 36 0.01 -26.25 -36.70
CA SER A 36 0.07 -26.72 -38.09
C SER A 36 0.34 -28.23 -38.19
N PHE A 37 1.30 -28.75 -37.41
CA PHE A 37 1.57 -30.19 -37.35
C PHE A 37 0.38 -30.98 -36.82
N SER A 38 -0.24 -30.50 -35.75
CA SER A 38 -1.45 -31.08 -35.17
C SER A 38 -2.57 -31.22 -36.20
N PHE A 39 -2.88 -30.16 -36.97
CA PHE A 39 -3.93 -30.20 -37.99
C PHE A 39 -3.58 -31.06 -39.22
N MET A 40 -2.31 -31.43 -39.39
CA MET A 40 -1.89 -32.46 -40.34
C MET A 40 -2.01 -33.89 -39.78
N ASN A 41 -2.65 -34.07 -38.61
CA ASN A 41 -2.69 -35.32 -37.83
C ASN A 41 -1.28 -35.87 -37.54
N LYS A 42 -0.31 -34.99 -37.32
CA LYS A 42 1.06 -35.34 -36.92
C LYS A 42 1.33 -34.80 -35.53
N SER A 43 2.14 -35.51 -34.77
CA SER A 43 2.67 -35.02 -33.50
C SER A 43 4.13 -34.60 -33.68
N PRO A 44 4.56 -33.47 -33.09
CA PRO A 44 5.98 -33.12 -33.03
C PRO A 44 6.77 -34.02 -32.05
N PHE A 45 6.09 -34.80 -31.21
CA PHE A 45 6.71 -35.60 -30.14
C PHE A 45 6.53 -37.11 -30.29
N PHE A 46 5.55 -37.57 -31.07
CA PHE A 46 5.15 -38.97 -31.16
C PHE A 46 5.02 -39.40 -32.62
N SER A 47 5.54 -40.58 -32.96
CA SER A 47 5.40 -41.14 -34.31
C SER A 47 3.97 -41.63 -34.61
N TYR A 48 3.23 -42.01 -33.56
CA TYR A 48 1.84 -42.46 -33.64
C TYR A 48 1.04 -41.94 -32.46
N PHE A 49 -0.07 -41.26 -32.76
CA PHE A 49 -0.97 -40.72 -31.75
C PHE A 49 -2.38 -40.54 -32.32
N SER A 50 -3.40 -40.48 -31.46
CA SER A 50 -4.79 -40.41 -31.92
C SER A 50 -5.11 -39.04 -32.53
N ALA A 51 -5.89 -39.03 -33.61
CA ALA A 51 -6.33 -37.80 -34.28
C ALA A 51 -7.08 -36.84 -33.33
N PRO A 52 -7.99 -37.29 -32.44
CA PRO A 52 -8.67 -36.38 -31.50
C PRO A 52 -7.69 -35.67 -30.56
N ALA A 53 -6.70 -36.39 -30.01
CA ALA A 53 -5.76 -35.80 -29.05
C ALA A 53 -4.77 -34.84 -29.73
N THR A 54 -4.34 -35.15 -30.95
CA THR A 54 -3.55 -34.20 -31.74
C THR A 54 -4.36 -32.94 -32.06
N ILE A 55 -5.62 -33.04 -32.47
CA ILE A 55 -6.49 -31.86 -32.77
C ILE A 55 -6.67 -30.96 -31.55
N VAL A 56 -6.91 -31.52 -30.35
CA VAL A 56 -7.05 -30.73 -29.10
C VAL A 56 -5.79 -29.90 -28.83
N PHE A 57 -4.61 -30.51 -28.93
CA PHE A 57 -3.34 -29.81 -28.78
C PHE A 57 -3.18 -28.65 -29.79
N GLY A 58 -3.65 -28.83 -31.02
CA GLY A 58 -3.63 -27.79 -32.06
C GLY A 58 -4.54 -26.62 -31.72
N VAL A 59 -5.77 -26.89 -31.28
CA VAL A 59 -6.74 -25.85 -30.90
C VAL A 59 -6.21 -25.02 -29.73
N ILE A 60 -5.63 -25.65 -28.71
CA ILE A 60 -5.04 -24.93 -27.56
C ILE A 60 -3.92 -23.98 -28.04
N ASN A 61 -3.06 -24.44 -28.95
CA ASN A 61 -1.98 -23.62 -29.50
C ASN A 61 -2.49 -22.43 -30.34
N VAL A 62 -3.57 -22.60 -31.13
CA VAL A 62 -4.20 -21.49 -31.87
C VAL A 62 -4.78 -20.44 -30.92
N LEU A 63 -5.51 -20.87 -29.89
CA LEU A 63 -6.06 -19.96 -28.91
C LEU A 63 -4.96 -19.21 -28.16
N PHE A 64 -3.86 -19.89 -27.85
CA PHE A 64 -2.72 -19.24 -27.22
C PHE A 64 -2.04 -18.21 -28.11
N VAL A 65 -1.96 -18.44 -29.43
CA VAL A 65 -1.48 -17.41 -30.39
C VAL A 65 -2.33 -16.14 -30.31
N LEU A 66 -3.66 -16.25 -30.17
CA LEU A 66 -4.52 -15.07 -29.98
C LEU A 66 -4.18 -14.30 -28.70
N VAL A 67 -3.88 -15.01 -27.61
CA VAL A 67 -3.42 -14.41 -26.36
C VAL A 67 -2.08 -13.70 -26.55
N LEU A 68 -1.12 -14.33 -27.24
CA LEU A 68 0.19 -13.74 -27.53
C LEU A 68 0.08 -12.46 -28.38
N LEU A 69 -0.78 -12.46 -29.40
CA LEU A 69 -1.06 -11.28 -30.24
C LEU A 69 -1.73 -10.14 -29.45
N TYR A 70 -2.63 -10.47 -28.53
CA TYR A 70 -3.21 -9.49 -27.61
C TYR A 70 -2.13 -8.88 -26.69
N GLY A 71 -1.24 -9.71 -26.16
CA GLY A 71 -0.07 -9.26 -25.39
C GLY A 71 0.85 -8.33 -26.17
N TYR A 72 1.14 -8.67 -27.43
CA TYR A 72 1.93 -7.84 -28.34
C TYR A 72 1.27 -6.47 -28.55
N THR A 73 -0.05 -6.46 -28.76
CA THR A 73 -0.84 -5.24 -28.94
C THR A 73 -0.87 -4.37 -27.68
N LEU A 74 -0.98 -4.96 -26.48
CA LEU A 74 -0.85 -4.23 -25.22
C LEU A 74 0.56 -3.67 -25.02
N HIS A 75 1.60 -4.43 -25.35
CA HIS A 75 2.97 -3.99 -25.11
C HIS A 75 3.43 -2.88 -26.08
N VAL A 76 3.01 -2.95 -27.35
CA VAL A 76 3.42 -2.01 -28.40
C VAL A 76 2.48 -0.82 -28.53
N ILE A 77 1.16 -1.04 -28.42
CA ILE A 77 0.13 -0.04 -28.77
C ILE A 77 -0.55 0.54 -27.52
N TYR A 78 -1.01 -0.31 -26.59
CA TYR A 78 -1.87 0.14 -25.48
C TYR A 78 -1.17 0.13 -24.11
N ARG A 79 -0.81 1.33 -23.63
CA ARG A 79 -0.12 1.55 -22.36
C ARG A 79 -1.03 1.50 -21.12
N SER A 80 -1.68 0.37 -20.86
CA SER A 80 -2.62 0.20 -19.75
C SER A 80 -2.19 -0.91 -18.77
N VAL A 81 -1.85 -0.51 -17.54
CA VAL A 81 -1.34 -1.42 -16.49
C VAL A 81 -2.39 -2.46 -16.08
N ASN A 82 -3.66 -2.06 -15.95
CA ASN A 82 -4.74 -2.99 -15.60
C ASN A 82 -4.97 -4.05 -16.68
N ARG A 83 -4.94 -3.65 -17.96
CA ARG A 83 -5.04 -4.59 -19.09
C ARG A 83 -3.83 -5.51 -19.18
N TYR A 84 -2.64 -5.01 -18.89
CA TYR A 84 -1.42 -5.83 -18.84
C TYR A 84 -1.47 -6.88 -17.72
N ARG A 85 -2.00 -6.53 -16.53
CA ARG A 85 -2.21 -7.49 -15.43
C ARG A 85 -3.24 -8.56 -15.77
N GLN A 86 -4.34 -8.19 -16.45
CA GLN A 86 -5.33 -9.17 -16.93
C GLN A 86 -4.71 -10.10 -17.98
N TYR A 87 -3.94 -9.55 -18.92
CA TYR A 87 -3.19 -10.32 -19.89
C TYR A 87 -2.22 -11.30 -19.23
N ALA A 88 -1.44 -10.88 -18.23
CA ALA A 88 -0.48 -11.76 -17.57
C ALA A 88 -1.14 -12.98 -16.90
N LYS A 89 -2.34 -12.79 -16.31
CA LYS A 89 -3.15 -13.90 -15.80
C LYS A 89 -3.63 -14.81 -16.93
N LEU A 90 -4.13 -14.24 -18.01
CA LEU A 90 -4.61 -14.99 -19.17
C LEU A 90 -3.48 -15.81 -19.82
N PHE A 91 -2.30 -15.21 -19.98
CA PHE A 91 -1.09 -15.88 -20.46
C PHE A 91 -0.73 -17.09 -19.59
N ALA A 92 -0.70 -16.92 -18.25
CA ALA A 92 -0.41 -18.01 -17.33
C ALA A 92 -1.45 -19.15 -17.41
N CYS A 93 -2.73 -18.83 -17.57
CA CYS A 93 -3.77 -19.85 -17.74
C CYS A 93 -3.55 -20.69 -19.00
N PHE A 94 -3.22 -20.08 -20.13
CA PHE A 94 -2.99 -20.80 -21.39
C PHE A 94 -1.68 -21.60 -21.39
N VAL A 95 -0.63 -21.08 -20.76
CA VAL A 95 0.59 -21.86 -20.52
C VAL A 95 0.29 -23.13 -19.73
N SER A 96 -0.49 -23.02 -18.66
CA SER A 96 -0.91 -24.19 -17.87
C SER A 96 -1.74 -25.17 -18.71
N ALA A 97 -2.65 -24.69 -19.55
CA ALA A 97 -3.44 -25.54 -20.44
C ALA A 97 -2.57 -26.35 -21.41
N ILE A 98 -1.55 -25.72 -22.02
CA ILE A 98 -0.59 -26.40 -22.90
C ILE A 98 0.20 -27.47 -22.13
N LEU A 99 0.73 -27.13 -20.95
CA LEU A 99 1.52 -28.07 -20.16
C LEU A 99 0.69 -29.26 -19.65
N ILE A 100 -0.56 -29.02 -19.26
CA ILE A 100 -1.49 -30.09 -18.85
C ILE A 100 -1.79 -31.01 -20.04
N ASP A 101 -2.10 -30.45 -21.21
CA ASP A 101 -2.38 -31.26 -22.41
C ASP A 101 -1.15 -32.08 -22.84
N MET A 102 0.04 -31.48 -22.82
CA MET A 102 1.29 -32.20 -23.08
C MET A 102 1.53 -33.34 -22.09
N PHE A 103 1.28 -33.12 -20.80
CA PHE A 103 1.42 -34.13 -19.77
C PHE A 103 0.44 -35.29 -19.98
N VAL A 104 -0.84 -34.97 -20.23
CA VAL A 104 -1.87 -35.98 -20.54
C VAL A 104 -1.47 -36.79 -21.77
N ASN A 105 -0.97 -36.13 -22.83
CA ASN A 105 -0.56 -36.81 -24.05
C ASN A 105 0.65 -37.73 -23.84
N CYS A 106 1.63 -37.33 -23.00
CA CYS A 106 2.75 -38.18 -22.62
C CYS A 106 2.28 -39.45 -21.88
N ILE A 107 1.33 -39.30 -20.94
CA ILE A 107 0.75 -40.44 -20.22
C ILE A 107 0.00 -41.36 -21.18
N LEU A 108 -0.86 -40.81 -22.03
CA LEU A 108 -1.63 -41.59 -23.00
C LEU A 108 -0.72 -42.38 -23.94
N PHE A 109 0.37 -41.78 -24.42
CA PHE A 109 1.35 -42.47 -25.28
C PHE A 109 2.07 -43.60 -24.53
N ALA A 110 2.47 -43.35 -23.28
CA ALA A 110 3.14 -44.35 -22.46
C ALA A 110 2.24 -45.55 -22.14
N VAL A 111 0.94 -45.31 -21.90
CA VAL A 111 -0.05 -46.34 -21.57
C VAL A 111 -0.49 -47.13 -22.81
N LYS A 112 -0.62 -46.49 -23.97
CA LYS A 112 -1.05 -47.11 -25.24
C LYS A 112 0.11 -47.80 -25.98
N LYS A 113 0.95 -48.52 -25.26
CA LYS A 113 2.12 -49.21 -25.80
C LYS A 113 1.75 -50.24 -26.86
N ASP A 114 0.78 -51.11 -26.57
CA ASP A 114 0.41 -52.21 -27.48
C ASP A 114 -0.14 -51.71 -28.81
N GLU A 115 -0.95 -50.64 -28.79
CA GLU A 115 -1.47 -49.98 -30.00
C GLU A 115 -0.32 -49.44 -30.87
N PHE A 116 0.69 -48.82 -30.25
CA PHE A 116 1.86 -48.31 -30.96
C PHE A 116 2.69 -49.44 -31.58
N ILE A 117 2.95 -50.52 -30.83
CA ILE A 117 3.76 -51.64 -31.33
C ILE A 117 3.08 -52.30 -32.51
N ALA A 118 1.77 -52.55 -32.44
CA ALA A 118 1.01 -53.09 -33.56
C ALA A 118 1.09 -52.20 -34.81
N TRP A 119 0.91 -50.88 -34.64
CA TRP A 119 1.05 -49.92 -35.73
C TRP A 119 2.47 -49.92 -36.34
N CYS A 120 3.50 -49.86 -35.49
CA CYS A 120 4.89 -49.76 -35.90
C CYS A 120 5.35 -51.03 -36.64
N THR A 121 5.01 -52.21 -36.12
CA THR A 121 5.35 -53.49 -36.73
C THR A 121 4.67 -53.63 -38.10
N ASN A 122 3.38 -53.32 -38.21
CA ASN A 122 2.65 -53.38 -39.47
C ASN A 122 3.23 -52.43 -40.52
N ARG A 123 3.53 -51.19 -40.13
CA ARG A 123 4.12 -50.19 -41.02
C ARG A 123 5.52 -50.57 -41.49
N SER A 124 6.33 -51.13 -40.59
CA SER A 124 7.70 -51.55 -40.90
C SER A 124 7.73 -52.80 -41.77
N ALA A 125 6.81 -53.74 -41.53
CA ALA A 125 6.62 -54.94 -42.35
C ALA A 125 6.26 -54.58 -43.80
N ASP A 126 5.29 -53.68 -43.99
CA ASP A 126 4.89 -53.20 -45.31
C ASP A 126 6.05 -52.50 -46.04
N ALA A 127 6.81 -51.65 -45.34
CA ALA A 127 7.98 -51.00 -45.91
C ALA A 127 9.11 -51.98 -46.27
N PHE A 128 9.36 -52.99 -45.43
CA PHE A 128 10.37 -54.02 -45.67
C PHE A 128 10.05 -54.85 -46.92
N GLN A 129 8.80 -55.34 -47.03
CA GLN A 129 8.35 -56.11 -48.20
C GLN A 129 8.47 -55.32 -49.50
N LYS A 130 8.12 -54.02 -49.47
CA LYS A 130 8.26 -53.12 -50.63
C LYS A 130 9.71 -52.90 -51.07
N THR A 131 10.67 -53.00 -50.14
CA THR A 131 12.07 -52.68 -50.40
C THR A 131 12.89 -53.91 -50.79
N THR A 132 12.63 -55.06 -50.19
CA THR A 132 13.45 -56.27 -50.37
C THR A 132 12.82 -57.33 -51.28
N ALA A 133 11.50 -57.26 -51.51
CA ALA A 133 10.71 -58.32 -52.18
C ALA A 133 10.85 -59.72 -51.53
N ILE A 134 11.30 -59.78 -50.27
CA ILE A 134 11.44 -61.02 -49.48
C ILE A 134 10.19 -61.24 -48.62
N ALA A 135 9.72 -62.48 -48.51
CA ALA A 135 8.60 -62.84 -47.63
C ALA A 135 8.99 -62.68 -46.15
N LEU A 136 8.06 -62.17 -45.31
CA LEU A 136 8.31 -62.00 -43.88
C LEU A 136 8.36 -63.37 -43.19
N ASP A 137 9.52 -63.77 -42.70
CA ASP A 137 9.65 -64.91 -41.79
C ASP A 137 9.46 -64.49 -40.32
N THR A 138 9.31 -65.48 -39.44
CA THR A 138 9.06 -65.28 -38.02
C THR A 138 10.19 -64.53 -37.30
N GLN A 139 11.44 -64.72 -37.73
CA GLN A 139 12.60 -64.08 -37.12
C GLN A 139 12.67 -62.59 -37.47
N VAL A 140 12.32 -62.22 -38.71
CA VAL A 140 12.19 -60.83 -39.16
C VAL A 140 11.07 -60.14 -38.39
N VAL A 141 9.91 -60.78 -38.20
CA VAL A 141 8.78 -60.20 -37.45
C VAL A 141 9.16 -59.92 -36.00
N HIS A 142 9.79 -60.87 -35.31
CA HIS A 142 10.26 -60.67 -33.94
C HIS A 142 11.31 -59.56 -33.82
N THR A 143 12.19 -59.43 -34.82
CA THR A 143 13.20 -58.35 -34.85
C THR A 143 12.54 -56.97 -35.05
N LEU A 144 11.54 -56.87 -35.92
CA LEU A 144 10.75 -55.65 -36.12
C LEU A 144 10.01 -55.26 -34.85
N GLU A 145 9.35 -56.22 -34.20
CA GLU A 145 8.63 -56.01 -32.96
C GLU A 145 9.57 -55.51 -31.85
N PHE A 146 10.74 -56.15 -31.67
CA PHE A 146 11.77 -55.72 -30.72
C PHE A 146 12.26 -54.28 -30.99
N ASN A 147 12.48 -53.93 -32.26
CA ASN A 147 12.88 -52.57 -32.64
C ASN A 147 11.77 -51.55 -32.35
N CYS A 148 10.50 -51.90 -32.60
CA CYS A 148 9.35 -51.06 -32.26
C CYS A 148 9.19 -50.88 -30.75
N TYR A 149 9.48 -51.90 -29.93
CA TYR A 149 9.53 -51.77 -28.47
C TYR A 149 10.58 -50.76 -28.03
N LYS A 150 11.78 -50.87 -28.60
CA LYS A 150 12.87 -49.94 -28.30
C LYS A 150 12.56 -48.52 -28.76
N LEU A 151 11.91 -48.36 -29.92
CA LEU A 151 11.48 -47.07 -30.43
C LEU A 151 10.42 -46.42 -29.51
N HIS A 152 9.40 -47.16 -29.10
CA HIS A 152 8.37 -46.69 -28.16
C HIS A 152 9.00 -46.21 -26.85
N ASP A 153 9.86 -47.03 -26.24
CA ASP A 153 10.56 -46.70 -24.99
C ASP A 153 11.43 -45.44 -25.14
N THR A 154 12.03 -45.24 -26.31
CA THR A 154 12.85 -44.05 -26.61
C THR A 154 11.98 -42.81 -26.79
N GLU A 155 10.88 -42.90 -27.54
CA GLU A 155 9.93 -41.79 -27.73
C GLU A 155 9.24 -41.40 -26.42
N ALA A 156 8.88 -42.38 -25.57
CA ALA A 156 8.29 -42.13 -24.26
C ALA A 156 9.26 -41.40 -23.31
N LYS A 157 10.54 -41.80 -23.28
CA LYS A 157 11.57 -41.11 -22.49
C LYS A 157 11.84 -39.71 -23.02
N LEU A 158 11.97 -39.57 -24.33
CA LEU A 158 12.24 -38.29 -24.99
C LEU A 158 11.09 -37.30 -24.79
N SER A 159 9.84 -37.74 -24.93
CA SER A 159 8.65 -36.90 -24.69
C SER A 159 8.56 -36.44 -23.23
N PHE A 160 8.90 -37.29 -22.26
CA PHE A 160 8.97 -36.88 -20.85
C PHE A 160 10.09 -35.86 -20.59
N MET A 161 11.26 -36.04 -21.21
CA MET A 161 12.35 -35.05 -21.14
C MET A 161 11.92 -33.70 -21.72
N PHE A 162 11.22 -33.72 -22.87
CA PHE A 162 10.67 -32.50 -23.44
C PHE A 162 9.62 -31.87 -22.53
N LEU A 163 8.71 -32.66 -21.93
CA LEU A 163 7.75 -32.12 -20.98
C LEU A 163 8.44 -31.40 -19.82
N VAL A 164 9.45 -32.01 -19.20
CA VAL A 164 10.21 -31.37 -18.11
C VAL A 164 10.86 -30.07 -18.60
N PHE A 165 11.50 -30.10 -19.77
CA PHE A 165 12.07 -28.90 -20.39
C PHE A 165 11.03 -27.80 -20.61
N PHE A 166 9.86 -28.14 -21.16
CA PHE A 166 8.77 -27.19 -21.40
C PHE A 166 8.18 -26.66 -20.10
N VAL A 167 8.04 -27.47 -19.05
CA VAL A 167 7.61 -26.99 -17.72
C VAL A 167 8.58 -25.94 -17.18
N PHE A 168 9.89 -26.18 -17.28
CA PHE A 168 10.89 -25.20 -16.84
C PHE A 168 10.84 -23.92 -17.68
N VAL A 169 10.87 -24.04 -19.01
CA VAL A 169 10.89 -22.87 -19.90
C VAL A 169 9.58 -22.08 -19.79
N PHE A 170 8.44 -22.74 -19.94
CA PHE A 170 7.14 -22.08 -19.95
C PHE A 170 6.76 -21.57 -18.56
N GLY A 171 7.02 -22.36 -17.52
CA GLY A 171 6.80 -21.97 -16.13
C GLY A 171 7.66 -20.79 -15.71
N PHE A 172 8.94 -20.76 -16.10
CA PHE A 172 9.84 -19.64 -15.87
C PHE A 172 9.31 -18.35 -16.50
N TRP A 173 8.96 -18.38 -17.78
CA TRP A 173 8.47 -17.19 -18.49
C TRP A 173 7.09 -16.73 -18.00
N ALA A 174 6.17 -17.65 -17.71
CA ALA A 174 4.88 -17.30 -17.10
C ALA A 174 5.07 -16.64 -15.73
N SER A 175 5.95 -17.18 -14.89
CA SER A 175 6.29 -16.59 -13.59
C SER A 175 6.92 -15.21 -13.76
N HIS A 176 7.82 -15.03 -14.73
CA HIS A 176 8.42 -13.75 -15.03
C HIS A 176 7.41 -12.72 -15.51
N ILE A 177 6.51 -13.04 -16.45
CA ILE A 177 5.49 -12.11 -16.96
C ILE A 177 4.48 -11.75 -15.87
N VAL A 178 4.07 -12.72 -15.03
CA VAL A 178 3.18 -12.45 -13.89
C VAL A 178 3.87 -11.57 -12.85
N ASN A 179 5.13 -11.85 -12.50
CA ASN A 179 5.88 -11.04 -11.55
C ASN A 179 6.17 -9.63 -12.09
N ASP A 180 6.53 -9.52 -13.37
CA ASP A 180 6.70 -8.24 -14.05
C ASP A 180 5.37 -7.46 -14.02
N SER A 181 4.23 -8.06 -14.33
CA SER A 181 2.92 -7.38 -14.26
C SER A 181 2.54 -6.85 -12.87
N ARG A 182 3.09 -7.43 -11.79
CA ARG A 182 2.92 -6.93 -10.41
C ARG A 182 3.81 -5.72 -10.14
N ASN A 183 5.01 -5.71 -10.72
CA ASN A 183 6.06 -4.70 -10.53
C ASN A 183 6.15 -3.68 -11.68
N PHE A 184 5.31 -3.80 -12.71
CA PHE A 184 5.41 -3.02 -13.94
C PHE A 184 5.11 -1.54 -13.67
N VAL A 185 6.15 -0.70 -13.78
CA VAL A 185 6.07 0.76 -13.76
C VAL A 185 6.36 1.25 -15.18
N MET A 186 5.45 2.02 -15.76
CA MET A 186 5.69 2.65 -17.06
C MET A 186 6.72 3.77 -16.93
N ILE A 187 7.99 3.44 -17.15
CA ILE A 187 9.01 4.46 -17.44
C ILE A 187 8.81 4.83 -18.93
N ARG A 188 8.74 6.12 -19.30
CA ARG A 188 8.83 6.56 -20.72
C ARG A 188 10.31 6.72 -21.11
N PRO A 189 10.73 6.43 -22.35
CA PRO A 189 12.07 6.78 -22.81
C PRO A 189 12.21 8.31 -22.87
N GLU A 190 13.15 8.86 -22.11
CA GLU A 190 13.66 10.21 -22.31
C GLU A 190 14.17 10.33 -23.75
N ILE A 191 13.53 11.18 -24.54
CA ILE A 191 14.15 11.69 -25.75
C ILE A 191 15.13 12.75 -25.27
N SER A 192 16.42 12.46 -25.39
CA SER A 192 17.52 13.40 -25.16
C SER A 192 17.35 14.61 -26.08
N ILE A 193 16.75 15.68 -25.57
CA ILE A 193 16.79 17.00 -26.18
C ILE A 193 17.71 17.84 -25.29
N HIS A 194 18.81 18.33 -25.88
CA HIS A 194 19.72 19.24 -25.21
C HIS A 194 18.97 20.45 -24.62
N PRO A 195 19.40 20.96 -23.45
CA PRO A 195 18.68 22.06 -22.79
C PRO A 195 18.74 23.32 -23.66
N PRO A 196 17.61 24.01 -23.92
CA PRO A 196 17.68 25.39 -24.37
C PRO A 196 18.14 26.25 -23.19
N ARG A 197 19.02 27.20 -23.51
CA ARG A 197 19.50 28.26 -22.63
C ARG A 197 18.36 28.94 -21.88
N ALA A 198 18.55 29.16 -20.59
CA ALA A 198 17.69 29.94 -19.73
C ALA A 198 17.34 31.30 -20.35
N SER A 199 16.07 31.48 -20.70
CA SER A 199 15.46 32.79 -20.92
C SER A 199 14.36 32.98 -19.89
N LYS A 200 14.36 34.13 -19.21
CA LYS A 200 13.32 34.57 -18.27
C LYS A 200 11.94 34.41 -18.92
N ILE A 201 11.08 33.56 -18.34
CA ILE A 201 9.71 33.35 -18.82
C ILE A 201 8.77 34.17 -17.93
N ASN A 202 8.10 35.16 -18.52
CA ASN A 202 6.86 35.73 -18.01
C ASN A 202 5.75 34.70 -18.29
N LEU A 203 5.09 34.21 -17.25
CA LEU A 203 3.94 33.30 -17.36
C LEU A 203 2.72 34.07 -17.87
N THR A 204 2.35 33.87 -19.14
CA THR A 204 0.99 34.09 -19.64
C THR A 204 0.26 32.75 -19.68
N LEU A 205 -0.83 32.64 -18.92
CA LEU A 205 -1.76 31.50 -18.91
C LEU A 205 -2.38 31.27 -20.31
N PRO A 206 -2.61 30.01 -20.74
CA PRO A 206 -3.29 29.74 -22.00
C PRO A 206 -4.80 29.98 -21.87
N SER A 207 -5.35 30.77 -22.79
CA SER A 207 -6.77 31.02 -22.97
C SER A 207 -7.42 29.91 -23.79
N HIS A 208 -7.72 28.76 -23.18
CA HIS A 208 -8.68 27.81 -23.75
C HIS A 208 -9.31 27.02 -22.60
N LEU A 209 -10.62 27.18 -22.40
CA LEU A 209 -11.61 26.16 -22.01
C LEU A 209 -12.93 26.87 -21.64
N ASP A 210 -13.66 27.33 -22.66
CA ASP A 210 -15.11 27.55 -22.53
C ASP A 210 -15.81 26.20 -22.67
N ASN A 211 -16.14 25.57 -21.53
CA ASN A 211 -17.08 24.46 -21.48
C ASN A 211 -18.37 24.95 -20.81
N PRO A 212 -19.49 25.12 -21.54
CA PRO A 212 -20.69 25.77 -21.01
C PRO A 212 -21.55 24.90 -20.08
N ASN A 213 -21.14 23.66 -19.75
CA ASN A 213 -21.94 22.73 -18.94
C ASN A 213 -21.30 22.26 -17.63
N ALA A 214 -20.19 22.86 -17.21
CA ALA A 214 -19.69 22.69 -15.84
C ALA A 214 -20.09 23.93 -15.04
N SER A 215 -21.14 23.85 -14.21
CA SER A 215 -21.44 24.91 -13.25
C SER A 215 -20.25 25.02 -12.28
N PRO A 216 -19.44 26.08 -12.34
CA PRO A 216 -18.41 26.30 -11.34
C PRO A 216 -19.15 26.79 -10.10
N VAL A 217 -18.95 26.14 -8.96
CA VAL A 217 -19.17 26.82 -7.68
C VAL A 217 -18.10 27.92 -7.63
N MET A 218 -18.42 29.07 -8.22
CA MET A 218 -17.57 30.25 -8.21
C MET A 218 -17.51 30.75 -6.77
N LEU A 219 -16.33 30.63 -6.16
CA LEU A 219 -15.96 31.18 -4.84
C LEU A 219 -16.02 32.73 -4.78
N SER A 220 -16.77 33.40 -5.67
CA SER A 220 -16.59 34.81 -5.99
C SER A 220 -17.52 35.78 -5.24
N ASN A 221 -17.99 35.46 -4.03
CA ASN A 221 -18.82 36.39 -3.22
C ASN A 221 -18.67 36.20 -1.70
N LEU A 222 -17.47 35.88 -1.20
CA LEU A 222 -17.24 35.82 0.25
C LEU A 222 -16.70 37.18 0.75
N PRO A 223 -17.28 37.77 1.82
CA PRO A 223 -16.73 38.94 2.53
C PRO A 223 -15.45 38.49 3.31
N PRO A 224 -14.77 39.31 4.16
CA PRO A 224 -13.34 39.16 4.44
C PRO A 224 -12.94 37.73 4.83
N SER A 225 -11.87 37.29 4.19
CA SER A 225 -11.50 35.89 3.93
C SER A 225 -10.97 35.15 5.17
N ALA A 226 -11.85 34.92 6.15
CA ALA A 226 -11.51 34.29 7.42
C ALA A 226 -11.36 32.77 7.25
N ARG A 227 -10.20 32.23 7.65
CA ARG A 227 -9.86 30.80 7.62
C ARG A 227 -9.66 30.30 9.04
N THR A 228 -10.21 29.13 9.34
CA THR A 228 -10.01 28.47 10.63
C THR A 228 -9.32 27.12 10.48
N ILE A 229 -8.39 26.84 11.38
CA ILE A 229 -7.67 25.58 11.49
C ILE A 229 -7.95 25.00 12.88
N ILE A 230 -8.40 23.74 12.93
CA ILE A 230 -8.58 23.02 14.19
C ILE A 230 -7.36 22.11 14.41
N GLY A 231 -6.56 22.46 15.41
CA GLY A 231 -5.34 21.76 15.82
C GLY A 231 -4.06 22.55 15.52
N GLY A 232 -3.25 22.82 16.54
CA GLY A 232 -1.93 23.47 16.49
C GLY A 232 -0.76 22.48 16.40
N GLY A 233 -1.02 21.27 15.91
CA GLY A 233 -0.01 20.25 15.63
C GLY A 233 0.72 20.45 14.28
N PRO A 234 1.49 19.45 13.83
CA PRO A 234 2.17 19.45 12.54
C PRO A 234 1.31 19.90 11.34
N GLY A 235 0.08 19.38 11.23
CA GLY A 235 -0.85 19.73 10.16
C GLY A 235 -1.30 21.18 10.22
N GLY A 236 -1.55 21.70 11.43
CA GLY A 236 -1.94 23.10 11.61
C GLY A 236 -0.81 24.07 11.32
N ILE A 237 0.42 23.72 11.70
CA ILE A 237 1.62 24.49 11.33
C ILE A 237 1.78 24.51 9.81
N ALA A 238 1.64 23.37 9.14
CA ALA A 238 1.71 23.29 7.67
C ALA A 238 0.62 24.13 6.99
N ALA A 239 -0.62 24.03 7.47
CA ALA A 239 -1.77 24.77 6.96
C ALA A 239 -1.57 26.28 7.10
N ALA A 240 -1.15 26.73 8.29
CA ALA A 240 -0.94 28.13 8.58
C ALA A 240 0.15 28.75 7.69
N ARG A 241 1.28 28.04 7.52
CA ARG A 241 2.36 28.47 6.61
C ARG A 241 1.85 28.59 5.18
N ALA A 242 1.17 27.57 4.66
CA ALA A 242 0.64 27.60 3.29
C ALA A 242 -0.38 28.72 3.08
N LEU A 243 -1.35 28.90 3.99
CA LEU A 243 -2.34 29.98 3.90
C LEU A 243 -1.68 31.36 3.95
N ARG A 244 -0.71 31.56 4.86
CA ARG A 244 0.07 32.80 4.95
C ARG A 244 0.79 33.12 3.64
N ASP A 245 1.49 32.13 3.11
CA ASP A 245 2.38 32.30 1.96
C ASP A 245 1.61 32.57 0.66
N GLU A 246 0.33 32.19 0.60
CA GLU A 246 -0.55 32.58 -0.52
C GLU A 246 -0.90 34.07 -0.51
N GLY A 247 -0.89 34.73 0.65
CA GLY A 247 -1.13 36.16 0.80
C GLY A 247 -2.53 36.62 0.44
N ALA A 248 -3.50 35.70 0.42
CA ALA A 248 -4.86 35.93 -0.09
C ALA A 248 -5.95 35.93 1.00
N PHE A 249 -5.58 35.82 2.28
CA PHE A 249 -6.52 35.64 3.39
C PHE A 249 -6.35 36.72 4.46
N ASP A 250 -7.45 37.35 4.88
CA ASP A 250 -7.44 38.47 5.83
C ASP A 250 -7.19 38.02 7.27
N THR A 251 -7.67 36.84 7.62
CA THR A 251 -7.58 36.32 8.99
C THR A 251 -7.41 34.81 8.99
N ILE A 252 -6.42 34.34 9.73
CA ILE A 252 -6.16 32.91 9.96
C ILE A 252 -6.21 32.69 11.47
N THR A 253 -7.16 31.88 11.92
CA THR A 253 -7.31 31.52 13.34
C THR A 253 -7.05 30.03 13.50
N ILE A 254 -6.23 29.67 14.50
CA ILE A 254 -5.94 28.28 14.85
C ILE A 254 -6.49 28.02 16.25
N PHE A 255 -7.35 27.03 16.41
CA PHE A 255 -7.82 26.57 17.71
C PHE A 255 -7.00 25.35 18.16
N GLU A 256 -6.34 25.47 19.31
CA GLU A 256 -5.57 24.39 19.93
C GLU A 256 -6.08 24.18 21.36
N ARG A 257 -6.54 22.96 21.64
CA ARG A 257 -7.10 22.63 22.96
C ARG A 257 -6.03 22.59 24.06
N ASN A 258 -4.79 22.32 23.69
CA ASN A 258 -3.67 22.27 24.62
C ASN A 258 -3.07 23.67 24.85
N THR A 259 -2.17 23.79 25.81
CA THR A 259 -1.43 25.02 26.12
C THR A 259 -0.18 25.21 25.25
N HIS A 260 0.07 24.31 24.31
CA HIS A 260 1.27 24.26 23.49
C HIS A 260 0.97 23.75 22.07
N THR A 261 1.87 24.03 21.13
CA THR A 261 1.83 23.48 19.77
C THR A 261 2.35 22.03 19.73
N GLY A 262 2.45 21.43 18.54
CA GLY A 262 3.16 20.16 18.32
C GLY A 262 2.27 18.92 18.42
N GLY A 263 1.03 19.06 18.88
CA GLY A 263 0.03 18.00 18.91
C GLY A 263 0.53 16.76 19.67
N THR A 264 0.48 15.60 19.03
CA THR A 264 0.93 14.32 19.61
C THR A 264 2.37 14.35 20.14
N TRP A 265 3.27 15.18 19.62
CA TRP A 265 4.69 15.13 20.03
C TRP A 265 4.96 15.59 21.47
N TYR A 266 3.96 16.17 22.14
CA TYR A 266 4.06 16.52 23.55
C TYR A 266 3.82 15.30 24.44
N TYR A 267 4.89 14.81 25.08
CA TYR A 267 4.83 13.67 25.99
C TYR A 267 4.34 14.08 27.37
N THR A 268 3.47 13.27 27.95
CA THR A 268 3.06 13.35 29.35
C THR A 268 3.17 11.97 30.01
N PRO A 269 3.68 11.85 31.25
CA PRO A 269 3.76 10.56 31.93
C PRO A 269 2.37 9.98 32.29
N GLU A 270 1.34 10.82 32.38
CA GLU A 270 -0.02 10.41 32.70
C GLU A 270 -0.65 9.56 31.58
N ARG A 271 -1.44 8.56 31.99
CA ARG A 271 -2.23 7.72 31.10
C ARG A 271 -3.59 8.34 30.85
N ASN A 272 -4.14 8.06 29.67
CA ASN A 272 -5.55 8.34 29.40
C ASN A 272 -6.45 7.38 30.20
N PRO A 273 -7.72 7.76 30.42
CA PRO A 273 -8.74 6.81 30.82
C PRO A 273 -8.76 5.60 29.87
N PRO A 274 -8.89 4.36 30.39
CA PRO A 274 -8.97 3.17 29.55
C PRO A 274 -10.11 3.30 28.52
N PRO A 275 -9.89 2.91 27.25
CA PRO A 275 -10.97 2.86 26.29
C PRO A 275 -11.97 1.74 26.64
N PRO A 276 -13.15 1.70 26.00
CA PRO A 276 -13.97 0.51 25.97
C PRO A 276 -13.19 -0.71 25.43
N PHE A 277 -13.45 -1.89 25.98
CA PHE A 277 -12.94 -3.16 25.49
C PHE A 277 -14.15 -4.04 25.16
N PRO A 278 -14.48 -4.22 23.87
CA PRO A 278 -13.80 -3.70 22.67
C PRO A 278 -14.13 -2.23 22.34
N SER A 279 -13.43 -1.67 21.35
CA SER A 279 -13.53 -0.28 20.87
C SER A 279 -13.51 -0.28 19.34
N THR A 280 -14.68 -0.39 18.72
CA THR A 280 -14.82 -0.66 17.26
C THR A 280 -15.52 0.44 16.49
N ASN A 281 -16.14 1.42 17.17
CA ASN A 281 -16.90 2.49 16.55
C ASN A 281 -16.53 3.86 17.16
N ALA A 282 -15.98 4.76 16.35
CA ALA A 282 -15.56 6.09 16.77
C ALA A 282 -16.72 6.88 17.38
N LEU A 283 -17.91 6.85 16.78
CA LEU A 283 -19.06 7.62 17.25
C LEU A 283 -19.53 7.22 18.65
N GLN A 284 -19.25 5.97 19.07
CA GLN A 284 -19.55 5.50 20.42
C GLN A 284 -18.41 5.88 21.37
N VAL A 285 -17.18 5.59 20.98
CA VAL A 285 -16.00 5.75 21.83
C VAL A 285 -15.71 7.23 22.10
N ASP A 286 -15.91 8.09 21.10
CA ASP A 286 -15.61 9.51 21.19
C ASP A 286 -16.47 10.23 22.24
N THR A 287 -17.72 9.80 22.44
CA THR A 287 -18.59 10.34 23.50
C THR A 287 -18.07 10.07 24.91
N THR A 288 -17.17 9.10 25.06
CA THR A 288 -16.52 8.79 26.34
C THR A 288 -15.22 9.59 26.56
N LEU A 289 -14.71 10.24 25.51
CA LEU A 289 -13.45 10.97 25.58
C LEU A 289 -13.68 12.37 26.15
N LYS A 290 -13.08 12.61 27.32
CA LYS A 290 -12.88 13.97 27.83
C LYS A 290 -11.73 14.61 27.06
N LEU A 291 -12.05 15.25 25.93
CA LEU A 291 -11.06 15.74 24.97
C LEU A 291 -10.08 16.75 25.57
N ASP A 292 -10.53 17.53 26.54
CA ASP A 292 -9.74 18.48 27.35
C ASP A 292 -8.72 17.78 28.28
N GLN A 293 -8.94 16.50 28.59
CA GLN A 293 -8.10 15.69 29.48
C GLN A 293 -7.31 14.62 28.71
N LEU A 294 -7.39 14.60 27.37
CA LEU A 294 -6.77 13.55 26.57
C LEU A 294 -5.29 13.85 26.35
N HIS A 295 -4.45 13.01 26.95
CA HIS A 295 -3.01 12.96 26.85
C HIS A 295 -2.52 12.32 25.54
N SER A 296 -1.33 12.70 25.11
CA SER A 296 -0.68 12.14 23.93
C SER A 296 -0.44 10.61 24.03
N PRO A 297 -0.46 9.88 22.89
CA PRO A 297 0.00 8.49 22.79
C PRO A 297 1.53 8.29 22.80
N ILE A 298 2.34 9.36 22.81
CA ILE A 298 3.80 9.22 22.85
C ILE A 298 4.25 8.58 24.17
N TYR A 299 5.26 7.72 24.09
CA TYR A 299 5.89 7.07 25.23
C TYR A 299 7.33 7.57 25.42
N ALA A 300 7.88 7.39 26.62
CA ALA A 300 9.07 8.12 27.09
C ALA A 300 10.31 7.89 26.23
N ASN A 301 10.50 6.66 25.76
CA ASN A 301 11.69 6.26 25.00
C ASN A 301 11.49 6.35 23.49
N LEU A 302 10.39 6.97 23.02
CA LEU A 302 10.07 7.02 21.60
C LEU A 302 11.17 7.77 20.83
N HIS A 303 11.72 7.05 19.86
CA HIS A 303 12.50 7.60 18.77
C HIS A 303 11.71 7.46 17.47
N THR A 304 11.89 8.40 16.55
CA THR A 304 11.21 8.35 15.27
C THR A 304 11.47 7.03 14.56
N ASN A 305 10.52 6.65 13.70
CA ASN A 305 10.66 5.49 12.82
C ASN A 305 11.15 5.88 11.42
N LEU A 306 11.52 7.14 11.24
CA LEU A 306 12.00 7.75 10.00
C LEU A 306 13.22 8.62 10.32
N PRO A 307 14.24 8.66 9.45
CA PRO A 307 15.33 9.61 9.60
C PRO A 307 14.80 11.04 9.60
N HIS A 308 15.38 11.93 10.41
CA HIS A 308 14.94 13.32 10.50
C HIS A 308 15.01 14.04 9.13
N SER A 309 15.97 13.66 8.28
CA SER A 309 16.14 14.19 6.91
C SER A 309 15.04 13.79 5.94
N VAL A 310 14.31 12.71 6.24
CA VAL A 310 13.12 12.30 5.48
C VAL A 310 11.89 12.94 6.08
N MET A 311 11.83 12.96 7.42
CA MET A 311 10.68 13.38 8.20
C MET A 311 10.41 14.88 8.17
N CYS A 312 11.40 15.77 8.04
CA CYS A 312 11.21 17.22 8.19
C CYS A 312 10.30 17.86 7.12
N PHE A 313 9.89 19.11 7.35
CA PHE A 313 9.35 19.92 6.26
C PHE A 313 10.48 20.20 5.26
N GLN A 314 10.17 20.27 3.96
CA GLN A 314 11.18 20.30 2.91
C GLN A 314 12.03 21.59 2.95
N ASP A 315 11.47 22.68 3.47
CA ASP A 315 12.09 23.99 3.63
C ASP A 315 12.55 24.31 5.06
N ALA A 316 12.28 23.43 6.03
CA ALA A 316 12.68 23.61 7.42
C ALA A 316 13.39 22.34 7.91
N PRO A 317 14.70 22.19 7.67
CA PRO A 317 15.44 21.04 8.19
C PRO A 317 15.59 21.09 9.71
N PHE A 318 15.77 19.92 10.33
CA PHE A 318 16.17 19.85 11.74
C PHE A 318 17.55 20.51 11.97
N PRO A 319 17.85 20.98 13.19
CA PRO A 319 19.18 21.46 13.57
C PRO A 319 20.29 20.45 13.25
N LYS A 320 21.48 20.93 12.87
CA LYS A 320 22.59 20.10 12.35
C LYS A 320 23.02 18.95 13.28
N ASP A 321 22.94 19.14 14.59
CA ASP A 321 23.38 18.16 15.60
C ASP A 321 22.26 17.22 16.06
N THR A 322 21.12 17.19 15.34
CA THR A 322 20.02 16.28 15.64
C THR A 322 20.42 14.84 15.29
N PRO A 323 20.18 13.85 16.17
CA PRO A 323 20.44 12.44 15.83
C PRO A 323 19.60 11.96 14.64
N ASP A 324 20.12 11.01 13.85
CA ASP A 324 19.45 10.50 12.64
C ASP A 324 17.99 10.10 12.88
N PHE A 325 17.74 9.38 13.97
CA PHE A 325 16.40 9.04 14.46
C PHE A 325 16.13 9.78 15.78
N PRO A 326 15.62 11.02 15.73
CA PRO A 326 15.47 11.84 16.92
C PRO A 326 14.48 11.26 17.93
N SER A 327 14.66 11.61 19.20
CA SER A 327 13.64 11.36 20.24
C SER A 327 12.41 12.24 20.04
N HIS A 328 11.29 11.88 20.67
CA HIS A 328 10.07 12.70 20.64
C HIS A 328 10.30 14.15 21.09
N THR A 329 11.20 14.39 22.05
CA THR A 329 11.57 15.73 22.53
C THR A 329 12.23 16.58 21.45
N HIS A 330 13.11 16.00 20.63
CA HIS A 330 13.72 16.72 19.51
C HIS A 330 12.66 17.14 18.48
N VAL A 331 11.69 16.27 18.18
CA VAL A 331 10.59 16.59 17.27
C VAL A 331 9.67 17.67 17.84
N MET A 332 9.32 17.57 19.12
CA MET A 332 8.52 18.60 19.80
C MET A 332 9.22 19.96 19.78
N ASN A 333 10.51 20.00 20.08
CA ASN A 333 11.31 21.22 20.04
C ASN A 333 11.40 21.79 18.63
N TYR A 334 11.63 20.96 17.61
CA TYR A 334 11.62 21.37 16.21
C TYR A 334 10.30 22.03 15.80
N LEU A 335 9.16 21.43 16.14
CA LEU A 335 7.83 21.97 15.81
C LEU A 335 7.52 23.25 16.57
N SER A 336 7.84 23.30 17.87
CA SER A 336 7.63 24.49 18.70
C SER A 336 8.50 25.66 18.25
N GLN A 337 9.76 25.38 17.90
CA GLN A 337 10.69 26.39 17.40
C GLN A 337 10.26 26.89 16.02
N LEU A 338 9.87 26.00 15.11
CA LEU A 338 9.36 26.39 13.81
C LEU A 338 8.13 27.30 13.92
N ALA A 339 7.17 26.98 14.80
CA ALA A 339 5.99 27.82 15.02
C ALA A 339 6.35 29.23 15.56
N LYS A 340 7.44 29.35 16.32
CA LYS A 340 7.97 30.64 16.81
C LYS A 340 8.69 31.40 15.71
N ASP A 341 9.61 30.75 15.01
CA ASP A 341 10.44 31.36 13.96
C ASP A 341 9.58 31.87 12.79
N GLU A 342 8.50 31.17 12.49
CA GLU A 342 7.52 31.52 11.46
C GLU A 342 6.43 32.49 11.97
N ASN A 343 6.54 32.94 13.23
CA ASN A 343 5.60 33.85 13.89
C ASN A 343 4.14 33.41 13.81
N LEU A 344 3.87 32.12 14.01
CA LEU A 344 2.52 31.54 13.95
C LEU A 344 1.78 31.64 15.29
N LEU A 345 2.50 31.78 16.40
CA LEU A 345 1.91 31.80 17.75
C LEU A 345 0.78 32.84 17.92
N PRO A 346 0.86 34.07 17.37
CA PRO A 346 -0.23 35.05 17.47
C PRO A 346 -1.55 34.59 16.84
N TRP A 347 -1.52 33.59 15.95
CA TRP A 347 -2.71 33.06 15.29
C TRP A 347 -3.36 31.91 16.08
N ILE A 348 -2.67 31.41 17.10
CA ILE A 348 -3.09 30.24 17.87
C ILE A 348 -3.79 30.68 19.15
N ARG A 349 -5.05 30.24 19.27
CA ARG A 349 -5.83 30.33 20.51
C ARG A 349 -5.66 29.00 21.25
N PHE A 350 -4.71 28.98 22.18
CA PHE A 350 -4.44 27.86 23.07
C PHE A 350 -5.57 27.67 24.10
N SER A 351 -5.57 26.51 24.76
CA SER A 351 -6.59 26.12 25.75
C SER A 351 -8.02 26.33 25.25
N THR A 352 -8.23 26.17 23.94
CA THR A 352 -9.51 26.45 23.29
C THR A 352 -9.97 25.20 22.54
N LEU A 353 -10.95 24.51 23.11
CA LEU A 353 -11.56 23.33 22.52
C LEU A 353 -12.64 23.75 21.51
N VAL A 354 -12.59 23.21 20.30
CA VAL A 354 -13.72 23.28 19.37
C VAL A 354 -14.73 22.19 19.74
N GLU A 355 -15.92 22.60 20.15
CA GLU A 355 -17.01 21.69 20.53
C GLU A 355 -17.90 21.36 19.34
N LYS A 356 -18.09 22.31 18.41
CA LYS A 356 -18.97 22.14 17.26
C LYS A 356 -18.55 23.03 16.09
N ALA A 357 -18.65 22.51 14.87
CA ALA A 357 -18.51 23.27 13.64
C ALA A 357 -19.62 22.88 12.67
N VAL A 358 -20.46 23.84 12.27
CA VAL A 358 -21.58 23.61 11.36
C VAL A 358 -21.56 24.64 10.24
N PHE A 359 -21.80 24.19 9.02
CA PHE A 359 -21.97 25.07 7.86
C PHE A 359 -23.43 25.49 7.71
N GLU A 360 -23.71 26.77 7.88
CA GLU A 360 -25.05 27.38 7.82
C GLU A 360 -24.95 28.80 7.24
N ASN A 361 -25.87 29.17 6.34
CA ASN A 361 -25.89 30.49 5.70
C ASN A 361 -24.54 30.86 5.05
N ASP A 362 -23.98 29.91 4.30
CA ASP A 362 -22.71 30.03 3.58
C ASP A 362 -21.46 30.34 4.43
N VAL A 363 -21.54 30.10 5.75
CA VAL A 363 -20.41 30.24 6.67
C VAL A 363 -20.30 29.05 7.62
N TRP A 364 -19.07 28.76 8.06
CA TRP A 364 -18.79 27.84 9.17
C TRP A 364 -18.96 28.56 10.50
N LYS A 365 -19.98 28.16 11.26
CA LYS A 365 -20.16 28.56 12.66
C LYS A 365 -19.37 27.60 13.54
N VAL A 366 -18.29 28.08 14.15
CA VAL A 366 -17.40 27.30 15.01
C VAL A 366 -17.62 27.69 16.46
N SER A 367 -18.22 26.80 17.22
CA SER A 367 -18.44 26.94 18.67
C SER A 367 -17.23 26.40 19.42
N VAL A 368 -16.68 27.23 20.30
CA VAL A 368 -15.49 26.95 21.08
C VAL A 368 -15.73 27.17 22.56
N LYS A 369 -14.94 26.47 23.37
CA LYS A 369 -14.92 26.59 24.82
C LYS A 369 -13.49 26.67 25.33
N ASN A 370 -13.25 27.63 26.21
CA ASN A 370 -12.04 27.72 27.03
C ASN A 370 -12.45 27.84 28.51
N ASP A 371 -11.47 27.96 29.41
CA ASP A 371 -11.74 28.05 30.86
C ASP A 371 -12.55 29.28 31.29
N LYS A 372 -12.62 30.32 30.45
CA LYS A 372 -13.25 31.61 30.76
C LYS A 372 -14.62 31.77 30.12
N GLU A 373 -14.79 31.28 28.90
CA GLU A 373 -15.95 31.55 28.08
C GLU A 373 -16.21 30.45 27.05
N ALA A 374 -17.46 30.41 26.59
CA ALA A 374 -17.89 29.66 25.41
C ALA A 374 -18.54 30.64 24.44
N TYR A 375 -18.09 30.62 23.19
CA TYR A 375 -18.57 31.53 22.15
C TYR A 375 -18.57 30.85 20.78
N THR A 376 -19.18 31.50 19.79
CA THR A 376 -19.21 31.04 18.40
C THR A 376 -18.66 32.13 17.49
N GLU A 377 -17.84 31.73 16.52
CA GLU A 377 -17.24 32.60 15.53
C GLU A 377 -17.46 32.04 14.12
N ASN A 378 -17.56 32.93 13.14
CA ASN A 378 -17.85 32.58 11.76
C ASN A 378 -16.59 32.59 10.91
N PHE A 379 -16.47 31.62 10.01
CA PHE A 379 -15.36 31.50 9.07
C PHE A 379 -15.87 31.06 7.69
N ASP A 380 -15.14 31.34 6.62
CA ASP A 380 -15.57 30.91 5.29
C ASP A 380 -15.10 29.48 4.97
N ALA A 381 -13.99 29.05 5.58
CA ALA A 381 -13.42 27.73 5.35
C ALA A 381 -12.76 27.16 6.62
N LEU A 382 -12.79 25.84 6.70
CA LEU A 382 -12.43 25.04 7.87
C LEU A 382 -11.39 23.96 7.50
N VAL A 383 -10.25 23.99 8.17
CA VAL A 383 -9.21 22.95 8.08
C VAL A 383 -9.26 22.07 9.31
N VAL A 384 -9.39 20.77 9.12
CA VAL A 384 -9.28 19.77 10.18
C VAL A 384 -7.86 19.22 10.21
N ALA A 385 -7.09 19.64 11.23
CA ALA A 385 -5.70 19.27 11.46
C ALA A 385 -5.47 18.66 12.86
N THR A 386 -6.50 18.00 13.41
CA THR A 386 -6.50 17.39 14.75
C THR A 386 -5.73 16.07 14.83
N GLY A 387 -5.38 15.49 13.68
CA GLY A 387 -4.84 14.12 13.58
C GLY A 387 -5.88 13.05 13.90
N HIS A 388 -5.44 11.79 13.88
CA HIS A 388 -6.31 10.61 13.94
C HIS A 388 -5.76 9.48 14.83
N TYR A 389 -4.91 9.81 15.80
CA TYR A 389 -4.32 8.86 16.77
C TYR A 389 -4.79 9.11 18.20
N ALA A 390 -6.06 9.49 18.36
CA ALA A 390 -6.69 9.78 19.66
C ALA A 390 -7.63 8.65 20.13
N VAL A 391 -8.48 8.15 19.22
CA VAL A 391 -9.52 7.15 19.51
C VAL A 391 -8.99 5.73 19.25
N PRO A 392 -8.79 4.89 20.28
CA PRO A 392 -8.24 3.54 20.13
C PRO A 392 -9.15 2.63 19.31
N TYR A 393 -8.57 1.80 18.47
CA TYR A 393 -9.27 0.66 17.88
C TYR A 393 -8.90 -0.60 18.66
N VAL A 394 -9.87 -1.25 19.28
CA VAL A 394 -9.72 -2.56 19.94
C VAL A 394 -10.73 -3.50 19.29
N PRO A 395 -10.28 -4.59 18.62
CA PRO A 395 -11.16 -5.48 17.90
C PRO A 395 -12.10 -6.24 18.85
N GLU A 396 -13.26 -6.64 18.33
CA GLU A 396 -14.12 -7.62 18.98
C GLU A 396 -13.39 -8.96 19.03
N ILE A 397 -13.25 -9.51 20.24
CA ILE A 397 -12.71 -10.86 20.48
C ILE A 397 -13.63 -11.52 21.51
N PRO A 398 -14.16 -12.72 21.26
CA PRO A 398 -15.03 -13.41 22.22
C PRO A 398 -14.39 -13.48 23.62
N GLY A 399 -15.16 -13.14 24.65
CA GLY A 399 -14.70 -13.12 26.05
C GLY A 399 -13.97 -11.84 26.48
N LEU A 400 -13.68 -10.90 25.57
CA LEU A 400 -12.94 -9.67 25.92
C LEU A 400 -13.75 -8.75 26.84
N HIS A 401 -15.07 -8.67 26.63
CA HIS A 401 -15.93 -7.83 27.44
C HIS A 401 -15.96 -8.30 28.90
N GLU A 402 -16.10 -9.61 29.11
CA GLU A 402 -16.07 -10.26 30.42
C GLU A 402 -14.69 -10.12 31.06
N LEU A 403 -13.62 -10.28 30.28
CA LEU A 403 -12.25 -10.09 30.75
C LEU A 403 -12.01 -8.66 31.24
N ALA A 404 -12.51 -7.66 30.54
CA ALA A 404 -12.35 -6.25 30.91
C ALA A 404 -12.96 -5.92 32.28
N GLN A 405 -13.95 -6.70 32.73
CA GLN A 405 -14.56 -6.57 34.05
C GLN A 405 -13.76 -7.29 35.15
N ASN A 406 -12.87 -8.23 34.78
CA ASN A 406 -12.25 -9.18 35.71
C ASN A 406 -11.14 -8.56 36.61
N LYS A 407 -10.55 -7.41 36.28
CA LYS A 407 -9.46 -6.72 37.04
C LYS A 407 -8.19 -7.53 37.33
N LYS A 408 -8.15 -8.85 37.14
CA LYS A 408 -6.96 -9.70 37.33
C LYS A 408 -5.92 -9.51 36.21
N VAL A 409 -6.37 -9.25 34.99
CA VAL A 409 -5.51 -8.98 33.83
C VAL A 409 -5.58 -7.51 33.49
N GLN A 410 -4.42 -6.88 33.33
CA GLN A 410 -4.36 -5.49 32.92
C GLN A 410 -4.54 -5.39 31.40
N LEU A 411 -5.60 -4.71 30.95
CA LEU A 411 -5.80 -4.40 29.53
C LEU A 411 -5.27 -3.00 29.22
N LEU A 412 -4.47 -2.88 28.16
CA LEU A 412 -3.92 -1.63 27.68
C LEU A 412 -4.09 -1.52 26.17
N HIS A 413 -4.36 -0.32 25.67
CA HIS A 413 -4.09 -0.01 24.27
C HIS A 413 -2.70 0.63 24.14
N SER A 414 -2.06 0.52 22.98
CA SER A 414 -0.76 1.16 22.70
C SER A 414 -0.72 2.67 22.95
N ARG A 415 -1.88 3.36 22.87
CA ARG A 415 -2.06 4.76 23.26
C ARG A 415 -1.65 5.04 24.72
N ASP A 416 -1.82 4.06 25.59
CA ASP A 416 -1.69 4.22 27.03
C ASP A 416 -0.37 3.63 27.56
N TYR A 417 0.47 3.08 26.67
CA TYR A 417 1.85 2.70 26.97
C TYR A 417 2.70 3.94 27.27
N ARG A 418 3.58 3.86 28.28
CA ARG A 418 4.44 4.99 28.70
C ARG A 418 5.89 4.59 28.86
N ARG A 419 6.16 3.52 29.62
CA ARG A 419 7.51 3.09 29.96
C ARG A 419 7.59 1.57 30.09
N PRO A 420 8.72 0.94 29.74
CA PRO A 420 8.89 -0.51 29.87
C PRO A 420 8.95 -0.96 31.33
N GLU A 421 9.49 -0.17 32.26
CA GLU A 421 9.73 -0.58 33.65
C GLU A 421 8.45 -1.05 34.37
N GLU A 422 7.29 -0.56 33.94
CA GLU A 422 5.96 -0.93 34.45
C GLU A 422 5.59 -2.40 34.17
N PHE A 423 6.36 -3.06 33.30
CA PHE A 423 6.20 -4.45 32.88
C PHE A 423 7.28 -5.37 33.45
N LYS A 424 8.13 -4.86 34.35
CA LYS A 424 9.21 -5.64 34.96
C LYS A 424 8.68 -6.92 35.61
N GLY A 425 9.26 -8.06 35.22
CA GLY A 425 8.91 -9.38 35.78
C GLY A 425 7.57 -9.96 35.33
N LYS A 426 6.80 -9.27 34.47
CA LYS A 426 5.48 -9.71 34.01
C LYS A 426 5.54 -10.59 32.77
N THR A 427 4.48 -11.36 32.55
CA THR A 427 4.15 -12.02 31.27
C THR A 427 3.17 -11.16 30.48
N ILE A 428 3.53 -10.81 29.26
CA ILE A 428 2.78 -9.85 28.44
C ILE A 428 2.31 -10.54 27.16
N LEU A 429 1.10 -10.23 26.71
CA LEU A 429 0.64 -10.52 25.36
C LEU A 429 0.47 -9.20 24.58
N VAL A 430 1.19 -9.04 23.48
CA VAL A 430 1.02 -7.92 22.55
C VAL A 430 0.24 -8.37 21.32
N ILE A 431 -0.91 -7.78 21.08
CA ILE A 431 -1.77 -8.07 19.94
C ILE A 431 -1.52 -7.03 18.85
N GLY A 432 -0.82 -7.40 17.78
CA GLY A 432 -0.52 -6.54 16.64
C GLY A 432 0.92 -6.62 16.13
N GLY A 433 1.12 -6.21 14.87
CA GLY A 433 2.42 -6.16 14.19
C GLY A 433 2.74 -4.81 13.53
N GLY A 434 2.06 -3.73 13.94
CA GLY A 434 2.39 -2.38 13.50
C GLY A 434 3.59 -1.79 14.27
N SER A 435 4.02 -0.58 13.89
CA SER A 435 5.19 0.09 14.50
C SER A 435 5.10 0.17 16.03
N SER A 436 3.95 0.57 16.58
CA SER A 436 3.76 0.65 18.03
C SER A 436 3.88 -0.70 18.72
N ALA A 437 3.30 -1.77 18.15
CA ALA A 437 3.38 -3.10 18.72
C ALA A 437 4.83 -3.61 18.75
N ILE A 438 5.58 -3.37 17.67
CA ILE A 438 6.99 -3.76 17.55
C ILE A 438 7.87 -3.01 18.54
N ASP A 439 7.67 -1.70 18.68
CA ASP A 439 8.41 -0.91 19.67
C ASP A 439 8.09 -1.37 21.10
N ILE A 440 6.82 -1.65 21.41
CA ILE A 440 6.41 -2.17 22.73
C ILE A 440 7.04 -3.54 23.01
N VAL A 441 7.01 -4.47 22.04
CA VAL A 441 7.68 -5.78 22.19
C VAL A 441 9.17 -5.59 22.44
N ARG A 442 9.85 -4.75 21.65
CA ARG A 442 11.27 -4.47 21.84
C ARG A 442 11.56 -3.92 23.24
N GLU A 443 10.88 -2.86 23.67
CA GLU A 443 11.16 -2.23 24.97
C GLU A 443 10.80 -3.14 26.13
N THR A 444 9.64 -3.80 26.08
CA THR A 444 9.21 -4.69 27.17
C THR A 444 10.04 -5.96 27.26
N SER A 445 10.60 -6.47 26.15
CA SER A 445 11.49 -7.65 26.17
C SER A 445 12.72 -7.48 27.06
N THR A 446 13.14 -6.24 27.33
CA THR A 446 14.31 -5.95 28.17
C THR A 446 14.05 -6.09 29.67
N VAL A 447 12.78 -6.13 30.09
CA VAL A 447 12.37 -6.08 31.51
C VAL A 447 11.32 -7.12 31.90
N ALA A 448 10.51 -7.57 30.94
CA ALA A 448 9.47 -8.57 31.14
C ALA A 448 10.07 -9.97 31.26
N SER A 449 9.43 -10.83 32.06
CA SER A 449 9.82 -12.24 32.17
C SER A 449 9.57 -12.98 30.86
N LYS A 450 8.44 -12.68 30.20
CA LYS A 450 8.04 -13.29 28.93
C LYS A 450 7.15 -12.36 28.13
N VAL A 451 7.34 -12.32 26.81
CA VAL A 451 6.51 -11.52 25.89
C VAL A 451 5.97 -12.44 24.79
N TYR A 452 4.66 -12.57 24.72
CA TYR A 452 3.97 -13.15 23.58
C TYR A 452 3.58 -12.06 22.59
N GLN A 453 3.67 -12.34 21.30
CA GLN A 453 3.16 -11.45 20.26
C GLN A 453 2.38 -12.25 19.22
N CYS A 454 1.19 -11.77 18.87
CA CYS A 454 0.41 -12.30 17.75
C CYS A 454 0.23 -11.25 16.64
N ILE A 455 0.39 -11.69 15.39
CA ILE A 455 0.43 -10.81 14.22
C ILE A 455 -0.52 -11.35 13.14
N ARG A 456 -1.56 -10.58 12.81
CA ARG A 456 -2.55 -10.96 11.78
C ARG A 456 -1.99 -10.97 10.36
N THR A 457 -1.12 -10.01 10.05
CA THR A 457 -0.55 -9.88 8.70
C THR A 457 0.91 -9.51 8.82
N GLN A 458 1.79 -10.38 8.36
CA GLN A 458 3.22 -10.12 8.30
C GLN A 458 3.51 -9.04 7.25
N THR A 459 4.09 -7.93 7.70
CA THR A 459 4.64 -6.88 6.85
C THR A 459 6.16 -6.98 6.85
N GLU A 460 6.84 -6.28 5.94
CA GLU A 460 8.31 -6.24 5.95
C GLU A 460 8.87 -5.74 7.28
N LEU A 461 8.21 -4.72 7.87
CA LEU A 461 8.55 -4.20 9.18
C LEU A 461 8.44 -5.29 10.28
N SER A 462 7.34 -6.04 10.32
CA SER A 462 7.14 -7.05 11.37
C SER A 462 8.03 -8.28 11.16
N ARG A 463 8.27 -8.68 9.91
CA ARG A 463 9.19 -9.78 9.58
C ARG A 463 10.61 -9.49 10.08
N GLN A 464 11.14 -8.30 9.76
CA GLN A 464 12.47 -7.90 10.21
C GLN A 464 12.57 -7.81 11.74
N ALA A 465 11.53 -7.33 12.42
CA ALA A 465 11.51 -7.29 13.88
C ALA A 465 11.53 -8.70 14.49
N VAL A 466 10.73 -9.62 13.94
CA VAL A 466 10.63 -11.00 14.44
C VAL A 466 11.94 -11.77 14.31
N GLU A 467 12.71 -11.55 13.25
CA GLU A 467 13.99 -12.23 13.00
C GLU A 467 15.06 -12.00 14.07
N ARG A 468 14.95 -10.92 14.85
CA ARG A 468 15.91 -10.54 15.89
C ARG A 468 15.29 -10.45 17.28
N ASN A 469 14.08 -11.01 17.45
CA ASN A 469 13.45 -11.11 18.74
C ASN A 469 14.36 -11.86 19.74
N PRO A 470 14.52 -11.35 20.97
CA PRO A 470 15.28 -12.04 22.00
C PRO A 470 14.56 -13.33 22.45
N PRO A 471 15.27 -14.26 23.14
CA PRO A 471 14.72 -15.58 23.48
C PRO A 471 13.45 -15.58 24.33
N ASN A 472 13.17 -14.50 25.08
CA ASN A 472 11.98 -14.35 25.90
C ASN A 472 10.76 -13.79 25.13
N VAL A 473 10.90 -13.52 23.83
CA VAL A 473 9.82 -13.10 22.95
C VAL A 473 9.36 -14.27 22.09
N HIS A 474 8.08 -14.60 22.17
CA HIS A 474 7.48 -15.74 21.48
C HIS A 474 6.38 -15.27 20.53
N GLN A 475 6.52 -15.61 19.25
CA GLN A 475 5.40 -15.49 18.31
C GLN A 475 4.38 -16.57 18.60
N VAL A 476 3.11 -16.20 18.65
CA VAL A 476 1.99 -17.10 18.91
C VAL A 476 0.90 -16.88 17.85
N ALA A 477 0.02 -17.88 17.68
CA ALA A 477 -1.14 -17.74 16.82
C ALA A 477 -2.07 -16.62 17.29
N LEU A 478 -3.02 -16.24 16.43
CA LEU A 478 -4.01 -15.23 16.78
C LEU A 478 -4.85 -15.69 17.97
N VAL A 479 -5.26 -14.73 18.80
CA VAL A 479 -6.22 -14.99 19.87
C VAL A 479 -7.54 -15.38 19.23
N ASP A 480 -8.05 -16.55 19.60
CA ASP A 480 -9.40 -16.99 19.24
C ASP A 480 -10.42 -16.42 20.24
N ARG A 481 -10.18 -16.63 21.53
CA ARG A 481 -11.06 -16.16 22.60
C ARG A 481 -10.35 -16.03 23.95
N PHE A 482 -10.94 -15.20 24.81
CA PHE A 482 -10.61 -15.06 26.21
C PHE A 482 -11.56 -15.91 27.06
N ASN A 483 -11.03 -16.65 28.03
CA ASN A 483 -11.81 -17.52 28.90
C ASN A 483 -11.50 -17.29 30.37
N SER A 484 -12.48 -17.65 31.21
CA SER A 484 -12.29 -17.87 32.64
C SER A 484 -12.88 -19.22 32.99
N ASP A 485 -12.18 -20.01 33.80
CA ASP A 485 -12.73 -21.23 34.37
C ASP A 485 -13.63 -20.95 35.58
N ASP A 486 -14.28 -22.00 36.10
CA ASP A 486 -15.18 -21.92 37.27
C ASP A 486 -14.46 -21.48 38.56
N THR A 487 -13.13 -21.58 38.59
CA THR A 487 -12.28 -21.09 39.71
C THR A 487 -11.97 -19.59 39.55
N GLY A 488 -12.35 -18.99 38.42
CA GLY A 488 -12.02 -17.62 38.04
C GLY A 488 -10.59 -17.45 37.53
N SER A 489 -9.89 -18.53 37.19
CA SER A 489 -8.57 -18.49 36.56
C SER A 489 -8.73 -18.22 35.06
N PHE A 490 -7.87 -17.35 34.54
CA PHE A 490 -7.96 -16.84 33.18
C PHE A 490 -7.00 -17.59 32.25
N TYR A 491 -7.47 -17.90 31.04
CA TYR A 491 -6.64 -18.42 29.95
C TYR A 491 -7.11 -17.92 28.59
N ILE A 492 -6.22 -18.00 27.61
CA ILE A 492 -6.43 -17.51 26.24
C ILE A 492 -6.34 -18.69 25.29
N ASP A 493 -7.40 -18.97 24.54
CA ASP A 493 -7.35 -19.93 23.44
C ASP A 493 -6.82 -19.22 22.19
N LEU A 494 -5.91 -19.89 21.49
CA LEU A 494 -5.32 -19.42 20.24
C LEU A 494 -5.90 -20.22 19.07
N GLN A 495 -5.83 -19.65 17.86
CA GLN A 495 -6.39 -20.26 16.64
C GLN A 495 -5.68 -21.55 16.19
N ASP A 496 -4.55 -21.90 16.77
CA ASP A 496 -3.83 -23.15 16.54
C ASP A 496 -4.11 -24.20 17.64
N ASP A 497 -5.21 -24.02 18.38
CA ASP A 497 -5.66 -24.84 19.52
C ASP A 497 -4.72 -24.81 20.74
N SER A 498 -3.64 -24.04 20.70
CA SER A 498 -2.77 -23.82 21.85
C SER A 498 -3.37 -22.83 22.84
N LYS A 499 -2.87 -22.85 24.09
CA LYS A 499 -3.38 -22.03 25.19
C LYS A 499 -2.28 -21.21 25.83
N LEU A 500 -2.61 -19.97 26.19
CA LEU A 500 -1.78 -19.14 27.05
C LEU A 500 -2.43 -19.01 28.44
N ASN A 501 -1.62 -19.26 29.47
CA ASN A 501 -1.98 -19.05 30.87
C ASN A 501 -1.07 -17.96 31.46
N ASP A 502 -1.42 -17.46 32.65
CA ASP A 502 -0.57 -16.59 33.46
C ASP A 502 -0.11 -15.30 32.74
N VAL A 503 -0.99 -14.71 31.93
CA VAL A 503 -0.75 -13.42 31.27
C VAL A 503 -1.17 -12.29 32.21
N ASP A 504 -0.22 -11.45 32.62
CA ASP A 504 -0.46 -10.33 33.53
C ASP A 504 -1.03 -9.11 32.79
N VAL A 505 -0.55 -8.88 31.56
CA VAL A 505 -0.90 -7.68 30.78
C VAL A 505 -1.15 -8.03 29.32
N ILE A 506 -2.24 -7.50 28.77
CA ILE A 506 -2.56 -7.58 27.34
C ILE A 506 -2.49 -6.18 26.76
N VAL A 507 -1.66 -6.00 25.73
CA VAL A 507 -1.45 -4.72 25.05
C VAL A 507 -1.97 -4.81 23.61
N PHE A 508 -3.00 -4.03 23.31
CA PHE A 508 -3.57 -3.90 21.98
C PHE A 508 -2.78 -2.87 21.16
N GLY A 509 -1.93 -3.37 20.26
CA GLY A 509 -1.20 -2.60 19.25
C GLY A 509 -1.97 -2.51 17.92
N THR A 510 -3.28 -2.27 18.00
CA THR A 510 -4.25 -2.43 16.92
C THR A 510 -4.62 -1.13 16.19
N GLY A 511 -4.10 0.00 16.67
CA GLY A 511 -4.21 1.30 15.98
C GLY A 511 -5.42 2.10 16.45
N TYR A 512 -5.94 2.96 15.58
CA TYR A 512 -6.89 4.00 15.96
C TYR A 512 -8.03 4.10 14.94
N LEU A 513 -9.10 4.78 15.36
CA LEU A 513 -10.23 5.17 14.53
C LEU A 513 -10.15 6.68 14.22
N TYR A 514 -10.55 7.08 13.02
CA TYR A 514 -10.76 8.48 12.66
C TYR A 514 -11.97 9.02 13.42
N SER A 515 -11.78 10.15 14.11
CA SER A 515 -12.85 10.89 14.77
C SER A 515 -12.56 12.38 14.81
N PHE A 516 -13.62 13.17 14.71
CA PHE A 516 -13.66 14.64 14.60
C PHE A 516 -14.96 15.18 15.27
N PRO A 517 -15.17 14.93 16.57
CA PRO A 517 -16.47 14.99 17.29
C PRO A 517 -17.28 16.27 17.09
N PHE A 518 -16.60 17.35 16.74
CA PHE A 518 -17.17 18.66 16.48
C PHE A 518 -17.93 18.76 15.15
N LEU A 519 -17.80 17.79 14.23
CA LEU A 519 -18.53 17.77 12.96
C LEU A 519 -19.84 16.97 13.05
N PRO A 520 -20.91 17.37 12.33
CA PRO A 520 -22.18 16.66 12.31
C PRO A 520 -22.15 15.42 11.38
N PHE A 521 -21.38 14.40 11.75
CA PHE A 521 -21.07 13.22 10.93
C PHE A 521 -22.23 12.45 10.31
N GLN A 522 -23.37 12.45 11.00
CA GLN A 522 -24.55 11.68 10.61
C GLN A 522 -25.23 12.26 9.36
N LYS A 523 -24.99 13.53 9.05
CA LYS A 523 -25.68 14.23 7.96
C LYS A 523 -25.32 13.66 6.57
N ASP A 524 -24.13 13.08 6.43
CA ASP A 524 -23.61 12.54 5.16
C ASP A 524 -22.73 11.29 5.32
N ASN A 525 -22.82 10.58 6.46
CA ASN A 525 -21.98 9.42 6.78
C ASN A 525 -20.46 9.66 6.60
N LEU A 526 -20.00 10.89 6.86
CA LEU A 526 -18.59 11.29 6.75
C LEU A 526 -17.67 10.40 7.61
N ILE A 527 -18.17 10.03 8.80
CA ILE A 527 -17.62 8.99 9.66
C ILE A 527 -18.73 7.98 9.94
N LYS A 528 -18.47 6.71 9.61
CA LYS A 528 -19.33 5.58 10.00
C LYS A 528 -18.78 4.92 11.28
N THR A 529 -17.92 3.91 11.16
CA THR A 529 -17.24 3.29 12.31
C THR A 529 -15.93 4.00 12.67
N GLY A 530 -15.41 4.85 11.78
CA GLY A 530 -14.12 5.51 11.93
C GLY A 530 -12.95 4.71 11.37
N GLN A 531 -13.19 3.68 10.56
CA GLN A 531 -12.11 3.01 9.82
C GLN A 531 -11.56 3.88 8.68
N LYS A 532 -12.40 4.72 8.08
CA LYS A 532 -11.99 5.74 7.11
C LYS A 532 -12.83 7.01 7.23
N VAL A 533 -12.43 8.05 6.50
CA VAL A 533 -13.20 9.27 6.27
C VAL A 533 -13.81 9.20 4.87
N HIS A 534 -15.12 9.31 4.77
CA HIS A 534 -15.86 9.12 3.51
C HIS A 534 -16.01 10.44 2.74
N HIS A 535 -16.41 10.37 1.47
CA HIS A 535 -16.80 11.55 0.67
C HIS A 535 -15.70 12.63 0.55
N LEU A 536 -14.46 12.21 0.32
CA LEU A 536 -13.32 13.11 0.13
C LEU A 536 -12.80 13.11 -1.31
N ASN A 537 -12.37 14.28 -1.80
CA ASN A 537 -11.48 14.41 -2.95
C ASN A 537 -10.04 14.25 -2.47
N GLN A 538 -9.35 13.23 -3.00
CA GLN A 538 -7.92 12.96 -2.73
C GLN A 538 -7.55 12.98 -1.25
N TYR A 539 -8.36 12.36 -0.39
CA TYR A 539 -8.15 12.30 1.07
C TYR A 539 -8.10 13.67 1.77
N MET A 540 -8.60 14.74 1.13
CA MET A 540 -8.48 16.12 1.61
C MET A 540 -9.82 16.85 1.67
N PHE A 541 -10.38 17.23 0.52
CA PHE A 541 -11.53 18.14 0.48
C PHE A 541 -12.82 17.36 0.64
N TYR A 542 -13.74 17.86 1.45
CA TYR A 542 -15.06 17.28 1.55
C TYR A 542 -15.87 17.56 0.29
N GLN A 543 -16.37 16.50 -0.36
CA GLN A 543 -16.99 16.57 -1.69
C GLN A 543 -18.20 17.52 -1.74
N SER A 544 -19.07 17.46 -0.73
CA SER A 544 -20.29 18.28 -0.70
C SER A 544 -20.01 19.75 -0.40
N ASN A 545 -18.89 20.06 0.25
CA ASN A 545 -18.47 21.41 0.55
C ASN A 545 -16.93 21.51 0.66
N PRO A 546 -16.23 21.93 -0.40
CA PRO A 546 -14.76 21.96 -0.44
C PRO A 546 -14.14 23.10 0.38
N THR A 547 -14.95 23.90 1.07
CA THR A 547 -14.46 24.80 2.12
C THR A 547 -14.11 24.03 3.42
N LEU A 548 -14.44 22.74 3.51
CA LEU A 548 -13.93 21.83 4.52
C LEU A 548 -12.79 20.96 3.94
N CYS A 549 -11.62 21.02 4.56
CA CYS A 549 -10.44 20.25 4.17
C CYS A 549 -9.84 19.50 5.36
N PHE A 550 -9.43 18.25 5.14
CA PHE A 550 -8.70 17.42 6.10
C PHE A 550 -7.24 17.30 5.70
N LEU A 551 -6.33 17.29 6.68
CA LEU A 551 -4.89 17.14 6.44
C LEU A 551 -4.33 15.90 7.13
N GLY A 552 -3.44 15.19 6.44
CA GLY A 552 -2.64 14.12 7.00
C GLY A 552 -3.39 12.81 7.26
N LEU A 553 -4.54 12.58 6.63
CA LEU A 553 -5.32 11.36 6.85
C LEU A 553 -4.60 10.06 6.44
N PRO A 554 -3.87 9.97 5.31
CA PRO A 554 -3.21 8.74 4.91
C PRO A 554 -2.23 8.18 5.95
N ILE A 555 -2.13 6.85 6.04
CA ILE A 555 -1.27 6.14 7.01
C ILE A 555 -0.17 5.34 6.30
N ARG A 556 0.93 5.08 7.03
CA ARG A 556 2.20 4.52 6.53
C ARG A 556 2.95 5.43 5.54
N VAL A 557 2.75 6.73 5.70
CA VAL A 557 3.42 7.84 4.99
C VAL A 557 4.47 8.52 5.88
N VAL A 558 5.19 9.50 5.32
CA VAL A 558 5.98 10.52 6.00
C VAL A 558 5.07 11.73 6.25
N PRO A 559 4.65 11.98 7.51
CA PRO A 559 3.53 12.90 7.75
C PRO A 559 3.80 14.37 7.39
N LEU A 560 4.96 14.94 7.76
CA LEU A 560 5.18 16.39 7.63
C LEU A 560 5.28 16.85 6.16
N PRO A 561 6.07 16.21 5.26
CA PRO A 561 6.08 16.56 3.84
C PRO A 561 4.70 16.41 3.20
N LEU A 562 3.98 15.33 3.54
CA LEU A 562 2.64 15.11 3.01
C LEU A 562 1.70 16.25 3.42
N MET A 563 1.61 16.57 4.71
CA MET A 563 0.75 17.64 5.20
C MET A 563 1.14 19.01 4.63
N GLN A 564 2.45 19.26 4.42
CA GLN A 564 2.93 20.46 3.74
C GLN A 564 2.39 20.55 2.32
N ARG A 565 2.50 19.48 1.54
CA ARG A 565 2.06 19.47 0.14
C ARG A 565 0.54 19.56 0.00
N GLN A 566 -0.20 18.85 0.86
CA GLN A 566 -1.65 18.98 0.97
C GLN A 566 -2.06 20.42 1.33
N SER A 567 -1.35 21.06 2.26
CA SER A 567 -1.63 22.44 2.67
C SER A 567 -1.42 23.43 1.53
N ILE A 568 -0.39 23.24 0.69
CA ILE A 568 -0.15 24.10 -0.48
C ILE A 568 -1.27 23.97 -1.51
N VAL A 569 -1.71 22.75 -1.83
CA VAL A 569 -2.84 22.51 -2.75
C VAL A 569 -4.11 23.18 -2.20
N MET A 570 -4.41 22.99 -0.92
CA MET A 570 -5.54 23.62 -0.23
C MET A 570 -5.48 25.14 -0.31
N ALA A 571 -4.37 25.75 0.05
CA ALA A 571 -4.23 27.19 0.06
C ALA A 571 -4.39 27.80 -1.34
N ARG A 572 -3.76 27.19 -2.37
CA ARG A 572 -3.88 27.64 -3.77
C ARG A 572 -5.28 27.48 -4.35
N TYR A 573 -5.99 26.42 -3.94
CA TYR A 573 -7.38 26.23 -4.36
C TYR A 573 -8.29 27.30 -3.73
N TRP A 574 -8.18 27.51 -2.42
CA TRP A 574 -9.00 28.51 -1.73
C TRP A 574 -8.65 29.96 -2.08
N SER A 575 -7.45 30.23 -2.59
CA SER A 575 -7.07 31.53 -3.15
C SER A 575 -7.48 31.71 -4.61
N GLY A 576 -8.07 30.68 -5.25
CA GLY A 576 -8.43 30.69 -6.66
C GLY A 576 -7.26 30.61 -7.64
N LYS A 577 -6.04 30.30 -7.18
CA LYS A 577 -4.86 30.16 -8.06
C LYS A 577 -4.88 28.88 -8.89
N ILE A 578 -5.55 27.84 -8.40
CA ILE A 578 -5.83 26.63 -9.18
C ILE A 578 -7.34 26.48 -9.41
N PRO A 579 -7.79 26.27 -10.66
CA PRO A 579 -9.21 26.42 -11.02
C PRO A 579 -10.06 25.19 -10.71
N MET A 580 -9.43 24.05 -10.44
CA MET A 580 -10.12 22.76 -10.26
C MET A 580 -9.68 22.09 -8.98
N LEU A 581 -10.65 21.44 -8.33
CA LEU A 581 -10.35 20.50 -7.25
C LEU A 581 -9.61 19.28 -7.81
N PRO A 582 -8.73 18.67 -7.00
CA PRO A 582 -8.24 17.34 -7.30
C PRO A 582 -9.41 16.36 -7.54
N PRO A 583 -9.31 15.46 -8.53
CA PRO A 583 -10.41 14.56 -8.86
C PRO A 583 -10.74 13.65 -7.67
N THR A 584 -11.96 13.13 -7.62
CA THR A 584 -12.31 12.10 -6.64
C THR A 584 -11.34 10.93 -6.76
N SER A 585 -10.82 10.42 -5.65
CA SER A 585 -9.86 9.30 -5.72
C SER A 585 -10.52 8.09 -6.42
N GLU A 586 -9.80 7.41 -7.31
CA GLU A 586 -10.33 6.23 -8.02
C GLU A 586 -10.85 5.16 -7.05
N GLU A 587 -10.24 5.06 -5.87
CA GLU A 587 -10.62 4.16 -4.78
C GLU A 587 -11.91 4.60 -4.04
N SER A 588 -12.23 5.89 -4.02
CA SER A 588 -13.51 6.38 -3.46
C SER A 588 -14.70 6.24 -4.43
N ASN A 589 -14.45 5.85 -5.69
CA ASN A 589 -15.50 5.56 -6.67
C ASN A 589 -15.99 4.11 -6.63
N SER A 590 -15.38 3.23 -5.82
CA SER A 590 -15.95 1.89 -5.61
C SER A 590 -17.23 2.03 -4.78
N VAL A 591 -18.36 1.64 -5.36
CA VAL A 591 -19.69 1.54 -4.73
C VAL A 591 -19.72 0.53 -3.56
N ASP A 592 -18.57 -0.01 -3.17
CA ASP A 592 -18.46 -0.96 -2.08
C ASP A 592 -18.56 -0.18 -0.76
N ASP A 593 -19.72 -0.30 -0.11
CA ASP A 593 -20.11 0.40 1.12
C ASP A 593 -19.29 -0.03 2.37
N ASN A 594 -18.25 -0.84 2.15
CA ASN A 594 -17.37 -1.39 3.17
C ASN A 594 -16.51 -0.28 3.79
N ASP A 595 -16.76 0.00 5.06
CA ASP A 595 -15.99 0.95 5.88
C ASP A 595 -14.60 0.37 6.21
N ASN A 596 -13.70 0.41 5.24
CA ASN A 596 -12.40 -0.25 5.30
C ASN A 596 -11.23 0.74 5.28
N ARG A 597 -10.40 0.69 6.33
CA ARG A 597 -9.20 1.53 6.48
C ARG A 597 -8.12 1.30 5.41
N LEU A 598 -8.17 0.20 4.65
CA LEU A 598 -7.14 -0.15 3.66
C LEU A 598 -6.96 0.93 2.59
N GLU A 599 -8.00 1.70 2.26
CA GLU A 599 -7.94 2.81 1.29
C GLU A 599 -6.97 3.92 1.72
N PHE A 600 -6.85 4.15 3.03
CA PHE A 600 -5.97 5.17 3.60
C PHE A 600 -4.54 4.66 3.83
N ILE A 601 -4.28 3.36 3.66
CA ILE A 601 -2.93 2.80 3.76
C ILE A 601 -2.16 3.08 2.47
N MET A 602 -1.08 3.84 2.59
CA MET A 602 -0.13 4.06 1.50
C MET A 602 1.10 3.17 1.66
N GLY A 603 1.47 2.47 0.58
CA GLY A 603 2.82 1.92 0.44
C GLY A 603 3.78 2.97 -0.11
N VAL A 604 5.09 2.74 0.02
CA VAL A 604 6.14 3.69 -0.44
C VAL A 604 5.93 4.17 -1.88
N ALA A 605 5.59 3.27 -2.80
CA ALA A 605 5.34 3.65 -4.20
C ALA A 605 4.07 4.52 -4.37
N LYS A 606 2.98 4.18 -3.66
CA LYS A 606 1.72 4.94 -3.70
C LYS A 606 1.89 6.32 -3.05
N GLU A 607 2.70 6.39 -1.99
CA GLU A 607 3.09 7.63 -1.32
C GLU A 607 3.83 8.56 -2.29
N PHE A 608 4.87 8.08 -2.99
CA PHE A 608 5.62 8.93 -3.94
C PHE A 608 4.74 9.46 -5.07
N ASP A 609 3.90 8.60 -5.64
CA ASP A 609 3.00 8.94 -6.73
C ASP A 609 1.90 9.93 -6.28
N TYR A 610 1.37 9.76 -5.08
CA TYR A 610 0.41 10.71 -4.50
C TYR A 610 1.04 12.06 -4.16
N ASP A 611 2.25 12.05 -3.59
CA ASP A 611 2.99 13.27 -3.30
C ASP A 611 3.27 14.04 -4.61
N GLU A 612 3.84 13.40 -5.63
CA GLU A 612 4.09 14.05 -6.93
C GLU A 612 2.80 14.56 -7.60
N ARG A 613 1.65 13.87 -7.45
CA ARG A 613 0.35 14.39 -7.87
C ARG A 613 -0.04 15.68 -7.17
N LEU A 614 0.11 15.76 -5.84
CA LEU A 614 -0.16 16.98 -5.08
C LEU A 614 0.71 18.15 -5.59
N GLY A 615 1.95 17.88 -5.99
CA GLY A 615 2.83 18.86 -6.62
C GLY A 615 2.31 19.40 -7.94
N ALA A 616 1.96 18.48 -8.83
CA ALA A 616 1.39 18.81 -10.13
C ALA A 616 0.11 19.65 -9.95
N TRP A 617 -0.82 19.22 -9.08
CA TRP A 617 -2.05 19.96 -8.80
C TRP A 617 -1.78 21.34 -8.20
N ALA A 618 -0.82 21.45 -7.28
CA ALA A 618 -0.45 22.75 -6.74
C ALA A 618 -0.01 23.72 -7.84
N GLU A 619 0.56 23.24 -8.94
CA GLU A 619 0.99 24.05 -10.08
C GLU A 619 -0.04 24.12 -11.22
N GLY A 620 -1.28 23.68 -10.97
CA GLY A 620 -2.39 23.76 -11.91
C GLY A 620 -2.45 22.64 -12.96
N TRP A 621 -1.58 21.64 -12.86
CA TRP A 621 -1.62 20.45 -13.72
C TRP A 621 -2.65 19.45 -13.19
N THR A 622 -3.24 18.66 -14.07
CA THR A 622 -4.25 17.65 -13.77
C THR A 622 -3.72 16.23 -13.99
N ASP A 623 -4.50 15.20 -13.63
CA ASP A 623 -4.08 13.82 -13.87
C ASP A 623 -3.95 13.47 -15.37
N THR A 624 -4.62 14.20 -16.26
CA THR A 624 -4.58 13.92 -17.70
C THR A 624 -3.34 14.48 -18.40
N ASP A 625 -2.72 15.53 -17.85
CA ASP A 625 -1.57 16.22 -18.44
C ASP A 625 -0.31 16.24 -17.54
N ARG A 626 -0.37 15.68 -16.32
CA ARG A 626 0.79 15.57 -15.41
C ARG A 626 2.03 14.89 -15.98
N ASP A 627 1.89 14.07 -17.03
CA ASP A 627 3.03 13.46 -17.72
C ASP A 627 3.98 14.53 -18.31
N GLY A 628 3.45 15.72 -18.64
CA GLY A 628 4.23 16.88 -19.08
C GLY A 628 4.73 17.77 -17.96
N TRP A 629 4.32 17.52 -16.71
CA TRP A 629 4.70 18.34 -15.57
C TRP A 629 6.16 18.11 -15.17
N GLN A 630 6.93 19.18 -15.26
CA GLN A 630 8.30 19.29 -14.77
C GLN A 630 8.39 20.57 -13.95
N SER A 631 8.94 20.43 -12.74
CA SER A 631 9.10 21.56 -11.82
C SER A 631 10.31 21.36 -10.93
N ASP A 632 11.11 22.41 -10.86
CA ASP A 632 12.24 22.55 -9.94
C ASP A 632 11.83 23.31 -8.67
N HIS A 633 10.53 23.57 -8.47
CA HIS A 633 10.06 24.28 -7.28
C HIS A 633 10.37 23.46 -6.03
N PRO A 634 11.00 24.02 -4.99
CA PRO A 634 11.51 23.24 -3.85
C PRO A 634 10.42 22.55 -3.03
N LEU A 635 9.18 23.06 -3.06
CA LEU A 635 8.05 22.53 -2.26
C LEU A 635 6.99 21.79 -3.07
N THR A 636 6.96 22.02 -4.39
CA THR A 636 5.92 21.44 -5.27
C THR A 636 6.51 20.63 -6.40
N GLY A 637 7.82 20.69 -6.65
CA GLY A 637 8.53 19.86 -7.62
C GLY A 637 8.68 18.40 -7.21
N ARG A 638 9.32 17.60 -8.06
CA ARG A 638 9.43 16.16 -7.83
C ARG A 638 10.28 15.84 -6.59
N LEU A 639 9.92 14.74 -5.92
CA LEU A 639 10.71 14.20 -4.82
C LEU A 639 12.11 13.84 -5.32
N SER A 640 13.15 14.30 -4.63
CA SER A 640 14.53 13.97 -4.99
C SER A 640 14.79 12.47 -4.85
N GLU A 641 15.65 11.92 -5.71
CA GLU A 641 16.04 10.49 -5.62
C GLU A 641 16.71 10.17 -4.29
N LYS A 642 17.50 11.10 -3.74
CA LYS A 642 18.07 10.97 -2.39
C LYS A 642 16.98 10.78 -1.33
N TRP A 643 15.91 11.59 -1.37
CA TRP A 643 14.81 11.45 -0.41
C TRP A 643 14.07 10.13 -0.60
N LYS A 644 13.78 9.74 -1.84
CA LYS A 644 13.12 8.46 -2.16
C LYS A 644 13.94 7.27 -1.66
N ASP A 645 15.25 7.29 -1.83
CA ASP A 645 16.12 6.20 -1.39
C ASP A 645 16.23 6.11 0.12
N LEU A 646 16.35 7.25 0.83
CA LEU A 646 16.29 7.25 2.29
C LEU A 646 14.94 6.74 2.80
N ARG A 647 13.83 7.13 2.17
CA ARG A 647 12.49 6.69 2.54
C ARG A 647 12.26 5.20 2.31
N LYS A 648 12.76 4.63 1.20
CA LYS A 648 12.73 3.18 0.92
C LYS A 648 13.52 2.40 1.98
N ASN A 649 14.68 2.92 2.38
CA ASN A 649 15.61 2.24 3.29
C ASN A 649 15.39 2.56 4.78
N ALA A 650 14.47 3.48 5.12
CA ALA A 650 14.26 3.99 6.47
C ALA A 650 14.12 2.89 7.54
N LEU A 651 13.44 1.78 7.22
CA LEU A 651 13.29 0.65 8.14
C LEU A 651 14.63 -0.02 8.46
N SER A 652 15.44 -0.30 7.44
CA SER A 652 16.76 -0.91 7.63
C SER A 652 17.72 0.05 8.32
N LEU A 653 17.68 1.33 7.98
CA LEU A 653 18.49 2.37 8.63
C LEU A 653 18.13 2.50 10.12
N ARG A 654 16.84 2.49 10.45
CA ARG A 654 16.39 2.53 11.85
C ARG A 654 16.87 1.33 12.63
N ARG A 655 16.75 0.15 12.01
CA ARG A 655 17.18 -1.12 12.57
C ARG A 655 18.68 -1.11 12.89
N GLU A 656 19.50 -0.63 11.95
CA GLU A 656 20.94 -0.44 12.17
C GLU A 656 21.23 0.56 13.29
N TYR A 657 20.55 1.70 13.28
CA TYR A 657 20.74 2.77 14.27
C TYR A 657 20.39 2.32 15.71
N LEU A 658 19.30 1.56 15.87
CA LEU A 658 18.83 1.08 17.17
C LEU A 658 19.40 -0.29 17.56
N GLY A 659 20.22 -0.92 16.70
CA GLY A 659 20.96 -2.13 17.01
C GLY A 659 20.12 -3.40 17.18
N TYR A 660 18.96 -3.50 16.51
CA TYR A 660 18.07 -4.67 16.61
C TYR A 660 17.72 -5.28 15.27
#